data_AF-A0A5B8T6E3-F1
#
_entry.id   AF-A0A5B8T6E3-F1
#
_cell.length_a   1.000
_cell.length_b   1.000
_cell.length_c   1.000
_cell.angle_alpha   90.00
_cell.angle_beta   90.00
_cell.angle_gamma   90.00
#
_symmetry.space_group_name_H-M   'P 1'
#
loop_
_entity.id
_entity.type
_entity.pdbx_description
1 polymer ?
#
loop_
_entity_poly.entity_id
_entity_poly.type
_entity_poly.pdbx_seq_one_letter_code
_entity_poly.pdbx_strand_id
1 'polypeptide(L)'
;MKKNIHKNLRNKIVHFLGIVLLMGSIVTSSFLQPMLTASAASDITPQYTNNSSGISPTNSWTIPGQNTVINHQGGDTTNGWDKNSSWNGDSSDTSKSYLKFGTDTSNPDYQIRKYAKETATPGLYDVYLNVKGNEVKNIKPIDIVLVVDMSGSMEPNNNSTKSNRAQATRDGVKQFLQAIKDAGIAQYVNVGLVGFSSPGGYVTGSNGYLEVGMQSLSTSGQTEQINNTLSPTFSGGTFTQLGIRRGQKMLDDDKNNHQKMMILLTDGVPTFSYKVTQATTISGTTYGTAFSSSDQDQPGSTSQFVSWRNNWEKRNNRYISGTDPNGATTSAQNYGLYYNTGNNVKIWNTWPATLGEAKISRDSGTEIHALGIQLGDDNNNNYWDSPLYLSSNSVRSRASLIASSGLYQDANSASDVTTYLNNQAKNVLSQFNTVNQGTISDPLGSQFIYGDDTPTVKSVGSSVVQNLPTVTKSNGSISVSNMNLGKNQEVQIHYQVHLNTESDKFQPDYWYQMNGKTTFTPTKDSNAVEFGVPSAKAPGTAIKVTKQWQELVDASKRPDSINFNVTRTVNNQSTNWQASGILSKSDNWAKTFKQLSKNNQSIWLPAYDNNGNTFNYQVSSEATDGYVSSIANKTNESTITNTQYGLIIDKYASNSTNKLTGAEFIVKSADGKQSYTLKDNQLQQLSPGNYTIQETKSPTGYQLDSTVYPITLSQDGKWSSSGQGISVTSPTANGNGYKDGFSIATDKSNNPDKNNVVRFVKNDALKKFDLTVNKVDKTTGNALKGAKFTLTDSAGKTSSYKETDPTAMFTFENLSSGTYTLKETKAPDGYITSQNVTIVISDDGSVKVTNNNGDWKSTLQNDAGNNQISLTVNNTNKTVFPSTGGSGNELYLIVGGVFILIAVLAGGYYVFRIKRGYRS
;
A
#
# COMPACT_ATOMS: atom_id res chain seq x y z
N MET A 1 18.77 -12.23 -70.89
CA MET A 1 17.69 -12.88 -70.10
C MET A 1 18.34 -13.59 -68.92
N LYS A 2 18.40 -12.93 -67.75
CA LYS A 2 17.64 -13.24 -66.50
C LYS A 2 18.00 -14.62 -65.89
N LYS A 3 18.96 -14.65 -64.93
CA LYS A 3 18.83 -14.66 -63.44
C LYS A 3 18.66 -16.08 -62.86
N ASN A 4 19.68 -16.65 -62.19
CA ASN A 4 19.88 -16.68 -60.71
C ASN A 4 18.65 -17.23 -59.96
N ILE A 5 18.67 -18.38 -59.28
CA ILE A 5 19.40 -18.67 -58.01
C ILE A 5 19.84 -20.17 -57.93
N HIS A 6 21.06 -20.38 -57.45
CA HIS A 6 21.78 -21.64 -57.18
C HIS A 6 21.36 -22.30 -55.85
N LYS A 7 21.18 -23.62 -55.74
CA LYS A 7 22.10 -24.78 -55.80
C LYS A 7 22.50 -25.24 -54.38
N ASN A 8 21.99 -26.43 -54.05
CA ASN A 8 22.35 -27.28 -52.93
C ASN A 8 23.87 -27.55 -52.85
N LEU A 9 24.32 -27.73 -51.60
CA LEU A 9 25.48 -28.51 -51.15
C LEU A 9 26.90 -28.04 -51.55
N ARG A 10 27.60 -27.46 -50.55
CA ARG A 10 29.08 -27.39 -50.42
C ARG A 10 29.37 -27.33 -48.89
N ASN A 11 30.02 -28.30 -48.25
CA ASN A 11 31.49 -28.46 -48.14
C ASN A 11 32.22 -27.10 -47.99
N LYS A 12 33.12 -26.84 -47.02
CA LYS A 12 34.20 -27.67 -46.48
C LYS A 12 35.09 -26.84 -45.49
N ILE A 13 35.95 -27.53 -44.72
CA ILE A 13 37.25 -27.10 -44.10
C ILE A 13 37.11 -26.42 -42.71
N VAL A 14 37.61 -26.96 -41.58
CA VAL A 14 39.02 -27.24 -41.22
C VAL A 14 39.14 -28.41 -40.21
N HIS A 15 40.08 -29.32 -40.46
CA HIS A 15 40.74 -30.22 -39.49
C HIS A 15 41.68 -29.43 -38.56
N PHE A 16 41.63 -29.59 -37.23
CA PHE A 16 42.84 -29.78 -36.39
C PHE A 16 42.51 -30.14 -34.93
N LEU A 17 43.19 -31.21 -34.46
CA LEU A 17 43.40 -31.72 -33.09
C LEU A 17 42.22 -32.23 -32.24
N GLY A 18 42.14 -33.57 -32.16
CA GLY A 18 42.04 -34.27 -30.89
C GLY A 18 43.40 -34.86 -30.51
N ILE A 19 43.69 -34.97 -29.21
CA ILE A 19 44.50 -36.00 -28.50
C ILE A 19 44.60 -35.54 -27.03
N VAL A 20 44.40 -36.48 -26.10
CA VAL A 20 45.00 -36.62 -24.75
C VAL A 20 43.98 -37.08 -23.68
N LEU A 21 44.08 -38.40 -23.42
CA LEU A 21 44.03 -39.12 -22.12
C LEU A 21 42.69 -39.49 -21.45
N LEU A 22 42.20 -40.67 -21.86
CA LEU A 22 41.92 -41.80 -20.95
C LEU A 22 43.21 -42.17 -20.20
N MET A 23 43.15 -42.38 -18.87
CA MET A 23 43.95 -43.35 -18.07
C MET A 23 43.69 -43.10 -16.58
N GLY A 24 43.28 -44.13 -15.82
CA GLY A 24 43.29 -44.08 -14.36
C GLY A 24 42.12 -44.74 -13.63
N SER A 25 41.73 -45.97 -13.99
CA SER A 25 40.89 -46.82 -13.15
C SER A 25 41.80 -47.78 -12.38
N ILE A 26 41.88 -47.64 -11.04
CA ILE A 26 41.99 -48.68 -10.00
C ILE A 26 42.24 -48.02 -8.62
N VAL A 27 41.54 -48.55 -7.61
CA VAL A 27 41.56 -48.34 -6.14
C VAL A 27 40.63 -47.28 -5.54
N THR A 28 39.98 -47.71 -4.45
CA THR A 28 38.97 -47.08 -3.58
C THR A 28 37.55 -47.26 -4.13
N SER A 29 36.59 -47.90 -3.45
CA SER A 29 36.37 -48.01 -2.01
C SER A 29 35.43 -49.18 -1.72
N SER A 30 35.95 -50.20 -1.04
CA SER A 30 35.16 -51.07 -0.17
C SER A 30 34.76 -50.25 1.07
N PHE A 31 33.56 -50.46 1.58
CA PHE A 31 32.92 -49.78 2.72
C PHE A 31 32.25 -48.43 2.43
N LEU A 32 31.05 -48.52 1.86
CA LEU A 32 29.92 -47.66 2.21
C LEU A 32 28.67 -48.55 2.14
N GLN A 33 28.37 -49.25 3.23
CA GLN A 33 26.97 -49.58 3.51
C GLN A 33 26.32 -48.28 3.96
N PRO A 34 25.24 -47.80 3.33
CA PRO A 34 24.37 -46.87 3.98
C PRO A 34 23.76 -47.60 5.18
N MET A 35 24.06 -47.14 6.39
CA MET A 35 23.17 -47.36 7.52
C MET A 35 21.79 -46.89 7.09
N LEU A 36 20.84 -47.84 7.08
CA LEU A 36 19.40 -47.67 6.99
C LEU A 36 18.95 -46.22 6.79
N THR A 37 18.82 -45.83 5.53
CA THR A 37 17.90 -44.76 5.16
C THR A 37 16.52 -45.15 5.70
N ALA A 38 16.00 -44.39 6.65
CA ALA A 38 14.58 -44.43 6.98
C ALA A 38 13.80 -43.98 5.73
N SER A 39 13.44 -44.93 4.88
CA SER A 39 12.42 -44.74 3.86
C SER A 39 11.06 -44.71 4.55
N ALA A 40 10.49 -43.52 4.75
CA ALA A 40 9.05 -43.21 4.74
C ALA A 40 8.80 -41.86 5.43
N ALA A 41 8.93 -40.75 4.70
CA ALA A 41 8.34 -39.46 5.09
C ALA A 41 7.12 -39.11 4.21
N SER A 42 6.61 -40.06 3.41
CA SER A 42 5.48 -39.84 2.52
C SER A 42 4.12 -39.77 3.23
N ASP A 43 3.99 -40.35 4.43
CA ASP A 43 2.65 -40.73 4.93
C ASP A 43 1.97 -39.65 5.79
N ILE A 44 2.70 -38.62 6.25
CA ILE A 44 2.15 -37.49 7.05
C ILE A 44 2.62 -36.12 6.59
N THR A 45 3.03 -35.98 5.32
CA THR A 45 3.32 -34.65 4.75
C THR A 45 2.00 -33.85 4.60
N PRO A 46 1.88 -32.65 5.18
CA PRO A 46 0.66 -31.83 5.11
C PRO A 46 0.13 -31.63 3.69
N GLN A 47 -1.18 -31.78 3.52
CA GLN A 47 -1.85 -31.65 2.23
C GLN A 47 -2.87 -30.51 2.26
N TYR A 48 -3.06 -29.85 1.11
CA TYR A 48 -3.93 -28.68 0.99
C TYR A 48 -4.93 -28.85 -0.16
N THR A 49 -6.16 -28.46 0.09
CA THR A 49 -7.21 -28.35 -0.92
C THR A 49 -7.18 -26.95 -1.50
N ASN A 50 -7.12 -26.86 -2.83
CA ASN A 50 -7.18 -25.60 -3.58
C ASN A 50 -8.43 -25.60 -4.46
N ASN A 51 -9.38 -24.71 -4.16
CA ASN A 51 -10.64 -24.59 -4.90
C ASN A 51 -11.07 -23.11 -4.98
N SER A 52 -12.30 -22.84 -5.44
CA SER A 52 -12.85 -21.49 -5.57
C SER A 52 -12.96 -20.70 -4.26
N SER A 53 -12.95 -21.40 -3.12
CA SER A 53 -12.95 -20.81 -1.76
C SER A 53 -11.53 -20.62 -1.21
N GLY A 54 -10.49 -20.94 -1.99
CA GLY A 54 -9.09 -20.74 -1.63
C GLY A 54 -8.33 -22.00 -1.23
N ILE A 55 -7.23 -21.79 -0.53
CA ILE A 55 -6.27 -22.82 -0.16
C ILE A 55 -6.34 -23.06 1.35
N SER A 56 -6.69 -24.28 1.74
CA SER A 56 -6.82 -24.68 3.16
C SER A 56 -6.32 -26.11 3.39
N PRO A 57 -5.94 -26.48 4.64
CA PRO A 57 -5.57 -27.85 4.96
C PRO A 57 -6.67 -28.85 4.60
N THR A 58 -6.31 -29.91 3.86
CA THR A 58 -7.24 -30.99 3.49
C THR A 58 -7.72 -31.73 4.74
N ASN A 59 -6.79 -32.06 5.64
CA ASN A 59 -7.09 -32.64 6.94
C ASN A 59 -6.98 -31.54 7.98
N SER A 60 -8.13 -31.01 8.39
CA SER A 60 -8.22 -29.75 9.12
C SER A 60 -8.96 -29.85 10.44
N TRP A 61 -8.72 -28.86 11.29
CA TRP A 61 -9.49 -28.63 12.50
C TRP A 61 -9.75 -27.15 12.72
N THR A 62 -10.77 -26.84 13.52
CA THR A 62 -11.22 -25.47 13.79
C THR A 62 -11.33 -25.19 15.27
N ILE A 63 -11.22 -23.91 15.64
CA ILE A 63 -11.44 -23.45 17.01
C ILE A 63 -12.94 -23.11 17.16
N PRO A 64 -13.65 -23.67 18.15
CA PRO A 64 -15.06 -23.35 18.36
C PRO A 64 -15.31 -21.84 18.46
N GLY A 65 -16.22 -21.32 17.63
CA GLY A 65 -16.55 -19.89 17.57
C GLY A 65 -15.66 -19.06 16.65
N GLN A 66 -14.59 -19.62 16.07
CA GLN A 66 -13.75 -18.93 15.07
C GLN A 66 -13.90 -19.61 13.71
N ASN A 67 -14.57 -18.94 12.77
CA ASN A 67 -14.85 -19.46 11.41
C ASN A 67 -13.96 -18.85 10.31
N THR A 68 -13.00 -18.01 10.72
CA THR A 68 -12.05 -17.25 9.90
C THR A 68 -10.66 -17.87 9.87
N VAL A 69 -10.39 -18.88 10.70
CA VAL A 69 -9.12 -19.62 10.77
C VAL A 69 -9.36 -21.12 10.66
N ILE A 70 -8.46 -21.80 9.94
CA ILE A 70 -8.47 -23.26 9.79
C ILE A 70 -7.05 -23.79 9.88
N ASN A 71 -6.87 -24.82 10.71
CA ASN A 71 -5.57 -25.37 11.08
C ASN A 71 -5.41 -26.78 10.53
N HIS A 72 -4.17 -27.25 10.35
CA HIS A 72 -3.91 -28.62 9.91
C HIS A 72 -3.96 -29.60 11.09
N GLN A 73 -4.50 -30.80 10.88
CA GLN A 73 -4.52 -31.88 11.88
C GLN A 73 -3.12 -32.41 12.21
N GLY A 74 -2.99 -33.05 13.36
CA GLY A 74 -1.81 -33.86 13.67
C GLY A 74 -1.90 -35.23 13.01
N GLY A 75 -0.89 -36.05 13.23
CA GLY A 75 -0.86 -37.40 12.70
C GLY A 75 0.47 -38.09 12.94
N ASP A 76 0.51 -39.38 12.61
CA ASP A 76 1.70 -40.21 12.66
C ASP A 76 1.71 -41.22 11.50
N THR A 77 2.88 -41.76 11.17
CA THR A 77 3.06 -42.68 10.03
C THR A 77 2.36 -44.03 10.20
N THR A 78 1.93 -44.39 11.41
CA THR A 78 1.27 -45.67 11.70
C THR A 78 -0.25 -45.56 11.55
N ASN A 79 -0.84 -44.49 12.08
CA ASN A 79 -2.29 -44.31 12.20
C ASN A 79 -2.85 -43.26 11.22
N GLY A 80 -2.00 -42.53 10.50
CA GLY A 80 -2.38 -41.41 9.64
C GLY A 80 -2.78 -40.17 10.44
N TRP A 81 -3.75 -39.41 9.94
CA TRP A 81 -4.24 -38.18 10.59
C TRP A 81 -5.02 -38.48 11.87
N ASP A 82 -4.85 -37.65 12.90
CA ASP A 82 -5.37 -37.88 14.26
C ASP A 82 -6.89 -37.78 14.40
N LYS A 83 -7.60 -37.34 13.34
CA LYS A 83 -9.05 -37.13 13.28
C LYS A 83 -9.59 -36.13 14.30
N ASN A 84 -8.72 -35.36 14.97
CA ASN A 84 -9.13 -34.29 15.85
C ASN A 84 -9.61 -33.11 15.00
N SER A 85 -10.93 -32.95 14.85
CA SER A 85 -11.53 -31.93 13.99
C SER A 85 -11.82 -30.60 14.69
N SER A 86 -11.73 -30.53 16.04
CA SER A 86 -11.93 -29.27 16.77
C SER A 86 -11.40 -29.31 18.21
N TRP A 87 -10.73 -28.22 18.63
CA TRP A 87 -10.36 -27.96 20.03
C TRP A 87 -10.10 -26.47 20.27
N ASN A 88 -9.90 -26.04 21.52
CA ASN A 88 -9.91 -24.63 21.93
C ASN A 88 -8.67 -23.78 21.50
N GLY A 89 -7.63 -24.40 20.95
CA GLY A 89 -6.41 -23.71 20.54
C GLY A 89 -5.66 -23.05 21.71
N ASP A 90 -5.71 -23.61 22.91
CA ASP A 90 -4.94 -23.13 24.07
C ASP A 90 -3.43 -23.29 23.81
N SER A 91 -2.67 -22.19 23.95
CA SER A 91 -1.23 -22.19 23.71
C SER A 91 -0.43 -23.00 24.72
N SER A 92 -1.02 -23.37 25.86
CA SER A 92 -0.42 -24.27 26.84
C SER A 92 -0.61 -25.77 26.53
N ASP A 93 -1.45 -26.14 25.56
CA ASP A 93 -1.68 -27.55 25.19
C ASP A 93 -0.46 -28.13 24.48
N THR A 94 0.13 -29.19 25.04
CA THR A 94 1.29 -29.91 24.49
C THR A 94 0.95 -31.32 23.99
N SER A 95 -0.32 -31.58 23.66
CA SER A 95 -0.85 -32.92 23.36
C SER A 95 -1.56 -33.06 22.02
N LYS A 96 -2.26 -32.03 21.54
CA LYS A 96 -3.15 -32.12 20.37
C LYS A 96 -2.50 -31.63 19.09
N SER A 97 -2.89 -32.24 17.96
CA SER A 97 -2.57 -31.77 16.61
C SER A 97 -1.06 -31.71 16.29
N TYR A 98 -0.26 -32.60 16.86
CA TYR A 98 1.16 -32.74 16.53
C TYR A 98 1.34 -33.72 15.37
N LEU A 99 2.25 -33.38 14.46
CA LEU A 99 2.85 -34.32 13.51
C LEU A 99 4.00 -35.05 14.24
N LYS A 100 3.91 -36.37 14.35
CA LYS A 100 4.85 -37.20 15.11
C LYS A 100 5.74 -38.00 14.17
N PHE A 101 7.06 -37.90 14.37
CA PHE A 101 8.07 -38.53 13.52
C PHE A 101 8.89 -39.55 14.31
N GLY A 102 9.32 -40.60 13.62
CA GLY A 102 10.10 -41.69 14.18
C GLY A 102 9.47 -43.06 13.93
N THR A 103 10.20 -44.12 14.26
CA THR A 103 9.75 -45.52 14.04
C THR A 103 8.75 -46.02 15.08
N ASP A 104 8.77 -45.44 16.28
CA ASP A 104 7.82 -45.72 17.35
C ASP A 104 6.98 -44.46 17.58
N THR A 105 5.72 -44.52 17.15
CA THR A 105 4.77 -43.41 17.20
C THR A 105 4.17 -43.17 18.59
N SER A 106 4.29 -44.15 19.50
CA SER A 106 3.93 -44.00 20.92
C SER A 106 4.97 -43.18 21.69
N ASN A 107 6.21 -43.18 21.20
CA ASN A 107 7.33 -42.43 21.75
C ASN A 107 8.15 -41.82 20.59
N PRO A 108 7.63 -40.78 19.90
CA PRO A 108 8.25 -40.26 18.67
C PRO A 108 9.65 -39.69 18.91
N ASP A 109 10.50 -39.74 17.90
CA ASP A 109 11.84 -39.15 17.95
C ASP A 109 11.73 -37.63 18.12
N TYR A 110 10.81 -37.00 17.39
CA TYR A 110 10.41 -35.62 17.60
C TYR A 110 8.97 -35.43 17.10
N GLN A 111 8.33 -34.37 17.58
CA GLN A 111 7.01 -33.98 17.11
C GLN A 111 6.91 -32.47 16.96
N ILE A 112 6.19 -32.04 15.93
CA ILE A 112 6.07 -30.63 15.57
C ILE A 112 4.61 -30.25 15.40
N ARG A 113 4.28 -28.99 15.67
CA ARG A 113 2.94 -28.44 15.43
C ARG A 113 3.04 -26.99 14.98
N LYS A 114 2.19 -26.62 14.04
CA LYS A 114 1.92 -25.24 13.68
C LYS A 114 0.42 -25.01 13.64
N TYR A 115 -0.04 -23.94 14.25
CA TYR A 115 -1.44 -23.54 14.18
C TYR A 115 -1.58 -22.05 14.47
N ALA A 116 -2.74 -21.51 14.13
CA ALA A 116 -3.09 -20.13 14.39
C ALA A 116 -4.45 -20.01 15.09
N LYS A 117 -4.66 -18.86 15.71
CA LYS A 117 -5.87 -18.49 16.44
C LYS A 117 -6.16 -17.03 16.20
N GLU A 118 -7.39 -16.69 15.81
CA GLU A 118 -7.78 -15.28 15.69
C GLU A 118 -7.85 -14.64 17.07
N THR A 119 -7.35 -13.41 17.16
CA THR A 119 -7.42 -12.58 18.38
C THR A 119 -8.78 -11.89 18.50
N ALA A 120 -8.95 -11.01 19.49
CA ALA A 120 -10.13 -10.15 19.56
C ALA A 120 -10.17 -9.09 18.46
N THR A 121 -9.02 -8.78 17.83
CA THR A 121 -8.91 -7.85 16.72
C THR A 121 -9.14 -8.62 15.41
N PRO A 122 -10.18 -8.26 14.62
CA PRO A 122 -10.48 -8.96 13.37
C PRO A 122 -9.29 -9.00 12.42
N GLY A 123 -9.01 -10.17 11.86
CA GLY A 123 -7.91 -10.36 10.91
C GLY A 123 -6.51 -10.39 11.52
N LEU A 124 -6.36 -10.23 12.84
CA LEU A 124 -5.11 -10.45 13.57
C LEU A 124 -5.11 -11.86 14.17
N TYR A 125 -4.06 -12.62 13.89
CA TYR A 125 -3.92 -14.01 14.31
C TYR A 125 -2.64 -14.23 15.11
N ASP A 126 -2.76 -14.90 16.25
CA ASP A 126 -1.64 -15.52 16.95
C ASP A 126 -1.23 -16.79 16.21
N VAL A 127 0.06 -16.96 15.94
CA VAL A 127 0.63 -18.16 15.32
C VAL A 127 1.63 -18.80 16.26
N TYR A 128 1.53 -20.12 16.41
CA TYR A 128 2.38 -20.90 17.30
C TYR A 128 3.08 -22.01 16.53
N LEU A 129 4.40 -22.13 16.73
CA LEU A 129 5.22 -23.26 16.30
C LEU A 129 5.69 -23.98 17.56
N ASN A 130 5.45 -25.28 17.64
CA ASN A 130 5.96 -26.13 18.71
C ASN A 130 6.89 -27.19 18.13
N VAL A 131 8.02 -27.43 18.79
CA VAL A 131 8.93 -28.54 18.49
C VAL A 131 9.30 -29.21 19.81
N LYS A 132 9.05 -30.51 19.89
CA LYS A 132 9.43 -31.36 21.02
C LYS A 132 10.44 -32.39 20.54
N GLY A 133 11.57 -32.45 21.24
CA GLY A 133 12.61 -33.46 21.01
C GLY A 133 12.44 -34.69 21.90
N ASN A 134 13.37 -35.62 21.74
CA ASN A 134 13.48 -36.84 22.51
C ASN A 134 14.95 -37.30 22.62
N GLU A 135 15.18 -38.42 23.31
CA GLU A 135 16.45 -39.14 23.27
C GLU A 135 16.58 -39.94 21.97
N VAL A 136 17.79 -39.98 21.40
CA VAL A 136 18.10 -40.89 20.29
C VAL A 136 17.93 -42.32 20.79
N LYS A 137 17.14 -43.14 20.09
CA LYS A 137 16.85 -44.53 20.52
C LYS A 137 18.00 -45.51 20.25
N ASN A 138 18.74 -45.29 19.17
CA ASN A 138 19.91 -46.10 18.80
C ASN A 138 21.18 -45.29 19.03
N ILE A 139 21.64 -45.28 20.27
CA ILE A 139 22.78 -44.48 20.69
C ILE A 139 24.08 -45.19 20.30
N LYS A 140 24.88 -44.52 19.47
CA LYS A 140 26.28 -44.90 19.25
C LYS A 140 27.12 -44.25 20.35
N PRO A 141 27.93 -45.00 21.12
CA PRO A 141 28.78 -44.39 22.11
C PRO A 141 29.79 -43.41 21.50
N ILE A 142 30.31 -42.51 22.35
CA ILE A 142 31.39 -41.56 22.01
C ILE A 142 32.62 -41.93 22.84
N ASP A 143 33.78 -41.92 22.19
CA ASP A 143 35.06 -42.17 22.81
C ASP A 143 35.81 -40.84 22.97
N ILE A 144 36.10 -40.46 24.21
CA ILE A 144 36.73 -39.19 24.56
C ILE A 144 38.05 -39.46 25.29
N VAL A 145 39.13 -38.86 24.82
CA VAL A 145 40.39 -38.84 25.59
C VAL A 145 40.68 -37.43 26.06
N LEU A 146 40.73 -37.26 27.38
CA LEU A 146 41.22 -36.04 28.02
C LEU A 146 42.74 -36.06 27.97
N VAL A 147 43.35 -35.09 27.27
CA VAL A 147 44.81 -34.96 27.17
C VAL A 147 45.21 -33.74 27.99
N VAL A 148 45.81 -33.98 29.15
CA VAL A 148 46.03 -32.96 30.17
C VAL A 148 47.50 -32.67 30.34
N ASP A 149 47.87 -31.41 30.13
CA ASP A 149 49.18 -30.88 30.45
C ASP A 149 49.39 -30.88 31.97
N MET A 150 50.36 -31.68 32.41
CA MET A 150 50.78 -31.81 33.81
C MET A 150 52.18 -31.20 34.03
N SER A 151 52.59 -30.26 33.17
CA SER A 151 53.84 -29.52 33.31
C SER A 151 53.84 -28.60 34.54
N GLY A 152 55.04 -28.19 34.96
CA GLY A 152 55.20 -27.31 36.10
C GLY A 152 54.46 -25.98 35.95
N SER A 153 54.39 -25.41 34.74
CA SER A 153 53.75 -24.10 34.48
C SER A 153 52.24 -24.08 34.72
N MET A 154 51.62 -25.25 34.87
CA MET A 154 50.22 -25.35 35.30
C MET A 154 50.02 -25.07 36.80
N GLU A 155 51.08 -25.16 37.62
CA GLU A 155 51.03 -24.86 39.05
C GLU A 155 51.33 -23.38 39.34
N PRO A 156 50.65 -22.75 40.33
CA PRO A 156 50.74 -21.30 40.59
C PRO A 156 52.15 -20.86 41.02
N ASN A 157 52.95 -21.75 41.59
CA ASN A 157 54.31 -21.42 42.00
C ASN A 157 55.27 -21.24 40.81
N ASN A 158 54.94 -21.81 39.65
CA ASN A 158 55.82 -21.94 38.50
C ASN A 158 55.31 -21.18 37.26
N ASN A 159 54.22 -20.40 37.37
CA ASN A 159 53.79 -19.49 36.31
C ASN A 159 53.79 -18.03 36.75
N SER A 160 53.95 -17.13 35.78
CA SER A 160 54.03 -15.67 35.98
C SER A 160 52.75 -15.07 36.53
N THR A 161 51.59 -15.68 36.25
CA THR A 161 50.27 -15.19 36.66
C THR A 161 49.87 -15.60 38.08
N LYS A 162 50.63 -16.48 38.75
CA LYS A 162 50.26 -17.13 40.03
C LYS A 162 48.88 -17.80 40.01
N SER A 163 48.37 -18.11 38.82
CA SER A 163 47.07 -18.74 38.62
C SER A 163 47.18 -20.24 38.86
N ASN A 164 46.19 -20.81 39.54
CA ASN A 164 46.14 -22.25 39.81
C ASN A 164 45.44 -23.00 38.67
N ARG A 165 46.12 -23.09 37.52
CA ARG A 165 45.62 -23.73 36.29
C ARG A 165 45.39 -25.23 36.53
N ALA A 166 46.30 -25.90 37.25
CA ALA A 166 46.19 -27.30 37.62
C ALA A 166 44.91 -27.60 38.41
N GLN A 167 44.61 -26.81 39.46
CA GLN A 167 43.36 -26.98 40.23
C GLN A 167 42.12 -26.74 39.38
N ALA A 168 42.11 -25.69 38.56
CA ALA A 168 41.00 -25.42 37.65
C ALA A 168 40.74 -26.57 36.66
N THR A 169 41.81 -27.18 36.14
CA THR A 169 41.73 -28.37 35.29
C THR A 169 41.15 -29.56 36.05
N ARG A 170 41.62 -29.83 37.28
CA ARG A 170 41.08 -30.91 38.13
C ARG A 170 39.58 -30.72 38.38
N ASP A 171 39.18 -29.51 38.78
CA ASP A 171 37.78 -29.19 39.07
C ASP A 171 36.91 -29.27 37.81
N GLY A 172 37.39 -28.75 36.69
CA GLY A 172 36.67 -28.80 35.41
C GLY A 172 36.52 -30.21 34.87
N VAL A 173 37.55 -31.05 34.97
CA VAL A 173 37.47 -32.48 34.57
C VAL A 173 36.46 -33.20 35.46
N LYS A 174 36.50 -32.99 36.78
CA LYS A 174 35.54 -33.58 37.71
C LYS A 174 34.10 -33.18 37.37
N GLN A 175 33.86 -31.90 37.08
CA GLN A 175 32.53 -31.39 36.69
C GLN A 175 32.07 -31.95 35.33
N PHE A 176 32.96 -32.02 34.34
CA PHE A 176 32.66 -32.62 33.03
C PHE A 176 32.17 -34.07 33.17
N LEU A 177 32.91 -34.90 33.92
CA LEU A 177 32.56 -36.31 34.13
C LEU A 177 31.23 -36.44 34.89
N GLN A 178 31.01 -35.61 35.91
CA GLN A 178 29.79 -35.64 36.71
C GLN A 178 28.56 -35.21 35.89
N ALA A 179 28.68 -34.17 35.07
CA ALA A 179 27.58 -33.69 34.22
C ALA A 179 27.09 -34.77 33.24
N ILE A 180 27.99 -35.58 32.70
CA ILE A 180 27.63 -36.71 31.82
C ILE A 180 26.93 -37.82 32.60
N LYS A 181 27.35 -38.09 33.84
CA LYS A 181 26.70 -39.08 34.70
C LYS A 181 25.32 -38.65 35.15
N ASP A 182 25.16 -37.39 35.54
CA ASP A 182 23.88 -36.82 35.99
C ASP A 182 22.83 -36.81 34.89
N ALA A 183 23.28 -36.76 33.62
CA ALA A 183 22.39 -36.87 32.46
C ALA A 183 21.92 -38.30 32.14
N GLY A 184 22.39 -39.32 32.86
CA GLY A 184 21.93 -40.71 32.70
C GLY A 184 22.42 -41.41 31.42
N ILE A 185 23.45 -40.87 30.76
CA ILE A 185 24.02 -41.40 29.50
C ILE A 185 25.43 -42.00 29.68
N ALA A 186 25.89 -42.20 30.91
CA ALA A 186 27.26 -42.63 31.21
C ALA A 186 27.68 -43.94 30.51
N GLN A 187 26.73 -44.82 30.23
CA GLN A 187 26.92 -46.07 29.49
C GLN A 187 27.28 -45.86 28.00
N TYR A 188 27.04 -44.67 27.46
CA TYR A 188 27.31 -44.30 26.06
C TYR A 188 28.48 -43.33 25.91
N VAL A 189 29.19 -43.00 26.98
CA VAL A 189 30.38 -42.16 26.90
C VAL A 189 31.55 -42.90 27.53
N ASN A 190 32.53 -43.24 26.69
CA ASN A 190 33.80 -43.80 27.13
C ASN A 190 34.78 -42.66 27.31
N VAL A 191 35.44 -42.59 28.47
CA VAL A 191 36.44 -41.56 28.75
C VAL A 191 37.74 -42.19 29.19
N GLY A 192 38.83 -41.84 28.50
CA GLY A 192 40.20 -42.11 28.92
C GLY A 192 40.93 -40.82 29.30
N LEU A 193 42.07 -40.96 29.96
CA LEU A 193 42.93 -39.85 30.35
C LEU A 193 44.37 -40.12 29.88
N VAL A 194 45.01 -39.08 29.34
CA VAL A 194 46.45 -39.00 29.15
C VAL A 194 46.95 -37.74 29.83
N GLY A 195 47.62 -37.88 30.95
CA GLY A 195 48.38 -36.79 31.58
C GLY A 195 49.81 -36.77 31.04
N PHE A 196 50.34 -35.64 30.60
CA PHE A 196 51.70 -35.57 30.05
C PHE A 196 52.53 -34.47 30.71
N SER A 197 53.83 -34.71 30.90
CA SER A 197 54.80 -33.66 31.21
C SER A 197 56.10 -33.88 30.46
N SER A 198 57.18 -34.31 31.13
CA SER A 198 58.46 -34.66 30.52
C SER A 198 59.05 -35.92 31.17
N PRO A 199 59.74 -36.79 30.41
CA PRO A 199 60.45 -37.95 30.95
C PRO A 199 61.42 -37.58 32.09
N GLY A 200 61.43 -38.37 33.16
CA GLY A 200 62.41 -38.24 34.25
C GLY A 200 61.80 -38.41 35.63
N GLY A 201 62.34 -37.69 36.62
CA GLY A 201 61.88 -37.72 38.01
C GLY A 201 60.66 -36.83 38.31
N TYR A 202 59.80 -36.58 37.33
CA TYR A 202 58.62 -35.71 37.45
C TYR A 202 57.35 -36.52 37.70
N VAL A 203 56.21 -35.85 37.85
CA VAL A 203 54.90 -36.46 38.16
C VAL A 203 54.51 -37.62 37.23
N THR A 204 54.94 -37.57 35.97
CA THR A 204 54.64 -38.59 34.97
C THR A 204 55.72 -39.68 34.81
N GLY A 205 56.71 -39.70 35.69
CA GLY A 205 57.78 -40.71 35.71
C GLY A 205 58.68 -40.74 34.47
N SER A 206 59.41 -41.84 34.32
CA SER A 206 60.44 -42.02 33.28
C SER A 206 59.92 -41.93 31.84
N ASN A 207 58.62 -42.15 31.64
CA ASN A 207 58.00 -42.19 30.32
C ASN A 207 57.45 -40.83 29.87
N GLY A 208 57.27 -39.88 30.80
CA GLY A 208 56.74 -38.55 30.48
C GLY A 208 55.22 -38.47 30.36
N TYR A 209 54.48 -39.55 30.63
CA TYR A 209 53.01 -39.56 30.63
C TYR A 209 52.42 -40.54 31.67
N LEU A 210 51.17 -40.30 32.06
CA LEU A 210 50.28 -41.17 32.84
C LEU A 210 49.03 -41.48 32.01
N GLU A 211 48.47 -42.68 32.15
CA GLU A 211 47.24 -43.06 31.44
C GLU A 211 46.21 -43.67 32.38
N VAL A 212 44.94 -43.35 32.13
CA VAL A 212 43.80 -44.16 32.57
C VAL A 212 43.14 -44.69 31.31
N GLY A 213 43.06 -46.02 31.21
CA GLY A 213 42.48 -46.69 30.05
C GLY A 213 41.03 -46.23 29.79
N MET A 214 40.67 -46.18 28.52
CA MET A 214 39.34 -45.74 28.10
C MET A 214 38.28 -46.78 28.50
N GLN A 215 37.29 -46.36 29.29
CA GLN A 215 36.14 -47.17 29.67
C GLN A 215 34.88 -46.30 29.74
N SER A 216 33.71 -46.94 29.69
CA SER A 216 32.43 -46.27 29.94
C SER A 216 32.43 -45.59 31.31
N LEU A 217 31.88 -44.37 31.39
CA LEU A 217 31.69 -43.66 32.66
C LEU A 217 30.71 -44.33 33.62
N SER A 218 29.92 -45.29 33.14
CA SER A 218 29.10 -46.14 34.00
C SER A 218 29.92 -47.20 34.75
N THR A 219 31.16 -47.46 34.33
CA THR A 219 32.05 -48.43 34.97
C THR A 219 32.46 -47.94 36.37
N SER A 220 32.30 -48.81 37.37
CA SER A 220 32.68 -48.51 38.75
C SER A 220 34.16 -48.16 38.86
N GLY A 221 34.48 -47.04 39.51
CA GLY A 221 35.85 -46.59 39.73
C GLY A 221 36.47 -45.75 38.60
N GLN A 222 35.89 -45.71 37.38
CA GLN A 222 36.51 -44.99 36.25
C GLN A 222 36.71 -43.49 36.54
N THR A 223 35.66 -42.81 37.03
CA THR A 223 35.73 -41.39 37.41
C THR A 223 36.76 -41.15 38.52
N GLU A 224 36.87 -42.07 39.48
CA GLU A 224 37.80 -41.96 40.59
C GLU A 224 39.25 -42.14 40.12
N GLN A 225 39.51 -43.10 39.23
CA GLN A 225 40.84 -43.31 38.64
C GLN A 225 41.32 -42.10 37.85
N ILE A 226 40.45 -41.48 37.03
CA ILE A 226 40.77 -40.26 36.27
C ILE A 226 41.12 -39.12 37.25
N ASN A 227 40.27 -38.86 38.24
CA ASN A 227 40.51 -37.78 39.21
C ASN A 227 41.76 -38.02 40.06
N ASN A 228 41.99 -39.27 40.51
CA ASN A 228 43.15 -39.64 41.31
C ASN A 228 44.46 -39.49 40.51
N THR A 229 44.45 -39.83 39.23
CA THR A 229 45.62 -39.67 38.35
C THR A 229 46.01 -38.21 38.16
N LEU A 230 45.03 -37.29 38.17
CA LEU A 230 45.26 -35.84 38.12
C LEU A 230 45.51 -35.19 39.49
N SER A 231 45.39 -35.92 40.59
CA SER A 231 45.52 -35.35 41.94
C SER A 231 46.94 -34.86 42.33
N PRO A 232 48.05 -35.46 41.86
CA PRO A 232 49.38 -35.02 42.27
C PRO A 232 49.71 -33.60 41.77
N THR A 233 50.72 -32.97 42.40
CA THR A 233 51.26 -31.67 41.95
C THR A 233 51.90 -31.80 40.56
N PHE A 234 51.49 -30.93 39.63
CA PHE A 234 51.98 -30.95 38.26
C PHE A 234 53.44 -30.46 38.21
N SER A 235 54.28 -31.15 37.45
CA SER A 235 55.73 -30.91 37.40
C SER A 235 56.37 -31.47 36.13
N GLY A 236 57.48 -30.88 35.71
CA GLY A 236 58.20 -31.22 34.47
C GLY A 236 57.98 -30.22 33.35
N GLY A 237 58.52 -30.52 32.17
CA GLY A 237 58.31 -29.76 30.94
C GLY A 237 57.01 -30.13 30.22
N THR A 238 56.85 -29.63 29.00
CA THR A 238 55.60 -29.69 28.24
C THR A 238 55.81 -30.49 26.96
N PHE A 239 55.61 -31.81 27.01
CA PHE A 239 55.74 -32.70 25.84
C PHE A 239 54.39 -32.91 25.13
N THR A 240 53.78 -31.82 24.63
CA THR A 240 52.43 -31.85 24.03
C THR A 240 52.29 -32.89 22.92
N GLN A 241 53.31 -33.06 22.09
CA GLN A 241 53.33 -34.10 21.06
C GLN A 241 53.10 -35.50 21.64
N LEU A 242 53.74 -35.83 22.76
CA LEU A 242 53.58 -37.12 23.42
C LEU A 242 52.15 -37.30 23.90
N GLY A 243 51.57 -36.28 24.55
CA GLY A 243 50.17 -36.31 24.99
C GLY A 243 49.20 -36.62 23.84
N ILE A 244 49.33 -35.90 22.73
CA ILE A 244 48.49 -36.11 21.53
C ILE A 244 48.71 -37.52 20.97
N ARG A 245 49.96 -37.97 20.81
CA ARG A 245 50.28 -39.32 20.29
C ARG A 245 49.67 -40.42 21.14
N ARG A 246 49.78 -40.30 22.46
CA ARG A 246 49.22 -41.27 23.42
C ARG A 246 47.70 -41.24 23.41
N GLY A 247 47.10 -40.06 23.33
CA GLY A 247 45.64 -39.94 23.21
C GLY A 247 45.12 -40.56 21.92
N GLN A 248 45.79 -40.31 20.79
CA GLN A 248 45.43 -40.92 19.51
C GLN A 248 45.59 -42.44 19.56
N LYS A 249 46.70 -42.94 20.15
CA LYS A 249 46.89 -44.38 20.34
C LYS A 249 45.75 -45.00 21.15
N MET A 250 45.31 -44.35 22.22
CA MET A 250 44.20 -44.84 23.05
C MET A 250 42.88 -44.90 22.26
N LEU A 251 42.62 -43.92 21.40
CA LEU A 251 41.45 -43.90 20.51
C LEU A 251 41.53 -45.00 19.42
N ASP A 252 42.72 -45.24 18.86
CA ASP A 252 42.99 -46.25 17.81
C ASP A 252 42.98 -47.69 18.35
N ASP A 253 43.41 -47.90 19.59
CA ASP A 253 43.40 -49.21 20.24
C ASP A 253 41.96 -49.73 20.43
N ASP A 254 40.98 -48.81 20.49
CA ASP A 254 39.56 -49.13 20.50
C ASP A 254 38.98 -49.20 19.08
N LYS A 255 39.00 -50.40 18.49
CA LYS A 255 38.64 -50.68 17.08
C LYS A 255 37.14 -50.61 16.75
N ASN A 256 36.37 -49.90 17.55
CA ASN A 256 34.96 -49.63 17.28
C ASN A 256 34.79 -48.54 16.19
N ASN A 257 33.55 -48.27 15.81
CA ASN A 257 33.21 -47.21 14.86
C ASN A 257 32.65 -45.94 15.55
N HIS A 258 32.83 -45.80 16.86
CA HIS A 258 32.36 -44.65 17.65
C HIS A 258 32.99 -43.35 17.16
N GLN A 259 32.35 -42.23 17.45
CA GLN A 259 32.98 -40.92 17.26
C GLN A 259 34.19 -40.81 18.20
N LYS A 260 35.32 -40.37 17.64
CA LYS A 260 36.60 -40.24 18.34
C LYS A 260 36.87 -38.77 18.63
N MET A 261 36.93 -38.41 19.90
CA MET A 261 37.16 -37.04 20.37
C MET A 261 38.37 -36.96 21.29
N MET A 262 39.19 -35.93 21.11
CA MET A 262 40.30 -35.61 22.00
C MET A 262 40.09 -34.21 22.55
N ILE A 263 40.24 -34.02 23.86
CA ILE A 263 40.17 -32.70 24.52
C ILE A 263 41.54 -32.40 25.13
N LEU A 264 42.31 -31.54 24.48
CA LEU A 264 43.62 -31.09 24.93
C LEU A 264 43.50 -29.86 25.84
N LEU A 265 44.05 -29.93 27.05
CA LEU A 265 44.14 -28.84 28.00
C LEU A 265 45.62 -28.52 28.23
N THR A 266 46.10 -27.36 27.78
CA THR A 266 47.52 -26.97 27.85
C THR A 266 47.70 -25.47 27.98
N ASP A 267 48.79 -25.03 28.59
CA ASP A 267 49.22 -23.63 28.56
C ASP A 267 50.19 -23.30 27.40
N GLY A 268 50.33 -24.25 26.47
CA GLY A 268 50.49 -24.02 25.04
C GLY A 268 51.91 -23.81 24.51
N VAL A 269 52.97 -23.89 25.33
CA VAL A 269 54.35 -23.88 24.82
C VAL A 269 54.97 -25.26 24.94
N PRO A 270 55.11 -26.04 23.84
CA PRO A 270 55.77 -27.34 23.91
C PRO A 270 57.28 -27.16 24.13
N THR A 271 57.82 -27.69 25.22
CA THR A 271 59.26 -27.63 25.54
C THR A 271 59.98 -28.97 25.34
N PHE A 272 59.26 -29.98 24.86
CA PHE A 272 59.78 -31.28 24.45
C PHE A 272 59.09 -31.70 23.14
N SER A 273 59.84 -32.33 22.24
CA SER A 273 59.28 -33.04 21.09
C SER A 273 60.11 -34.26 20.72
N TYR A 274 59.53 -35.21 19.98
CA TYR A 274 60.32 -36.16 19.20
C TYR A 274 60.98 -35.42 18.04
N LYS A 275 62.21 -35.80 17.73
CA LYS A 275 62.94 -35.21 16.60
C LYS A 275 62.21 -35.49 15.29
N VAL A 276 61.99 -34.46 14.49
CA VAL A 276 61.30 -34.55 13.21
C VAL A 276 62.24 -35.13 12.15
N THR A 277 61.85 -36.23 11.50
CA THR A 277 62.64 -36.88 10.45
C THR A 277 62.15 -36.53 9.05
N GLN A 278 60.87 -36.19 8.90
CA GLN A 278 60.27 -35.66 7.67
C GLN A 278 59.25 -34.57 8.02
N ALA A 279 59.10 -33.56 7.17
CA ALA A 279 58.13 -32.49 7.36
C ALA A 279 57.59 -31.95 6.04
N THR A 280 56.45 -31.27 6.07
CA THR A 280 55.88 -30.54 4.94
C THR A 280 55.43 -29.15 5.37
N THR A 281 55.42 -28.18 4.45
CA THR A 281 54.94 -26.82 4.72
C THR A 281 53.67 -26.57 3.92
N ILE A 282 52.58 -26.27 4.62
CA ILE A 282 51.26 -26.01 4.05
C ILE A 282 50.85 -24.60 4.48
N SER A 283 50.59 -23.72 3.51
CA SER A 283 50.17 -22.33 3.75
C SER A 283 51.08 -21.59 4.75
N GLY A 284 52.40 -21.77 4.63
CA GLY A 284 53.41 -21.13 5.49
C GLY A 284 53.63 -21.81 6.84
N THR A 285 52.84 -22.81 7.23
CA THR A 285 53.04 -23.57 8.48
C THR A 285 53.71 -24.91 8.22
N THR A 286 54.78 -25.21 8.96
CA THR A 286 55.50 -26.49 8.86
C THR A 286 54.91 -27.54 9.81
N TYR A 287 54.62 -28.73 9.29
CA TYR A 287 54.10 -29.89 9.98
C TYR A 287 55.07 -31.06 9.84
N GLY A 288 55.51 -31.65 10.94
CA GLY A 288 56.24 -32.91 10.93
C GLY A 288 55.34 -34.05 10.45
N THR A 289 55.85 -34.89 9.55
CA THR A 289 55.11 -36.03 8.99
C THR A 289 55.72 -37.37 9.40
N ALA A 290 56.95 -37.36 9.94
CA ALA A 290 57.58 -38.52 10.55
C ALA A 290 58.53 -38.08 11.67
N PHE A 291 58.71 -38.94 12.67
CA PHE A 291 59.43 -38.64 13.90
C PHE A 291 60.41 -39.76 14.25
N SER A 292 61.49 -39.41 14.94
CA SER A 292 62.43 -40.39 15.51
C SER A 292 61.77 -41.17 16.65
N SER A 293 62.10 -42.45 16.75
CA SER A 293 61.65 -43.33 17.85
C SER A 293 62.52 -43.23 19.10
N SER A 294 63.75 -42.71 18.98
CA SER A 294 64.73 -42.60 20.06
C SER A 294 65.13 -41.17 20.40
N ASP A 295 65.16 -40.28 19.40
CA ASP A 295 65.69 -38.92 19.58
C ASP A 295 64.58 -37.95 19.99
N GLN A 296 64.89 -37.14 21.00
CA GLN A 296 64.02 -36.07 21.49
C GLN A 296 64.74 -34.73 21.41
N ASP A 297 63.99 -33.68 21.08
CA ASP A 297 64.42 -32.30 21.23
C ASP A 297 63.95 -31.79 22.59
N GLN A 298 64.90 -31.30 23.40
CA GLN A 298 64.67 -30.91 24.80
C GLN A 298 65.20 -29.49 25.08
N PRO A 299 64.63 -28.45 24.45
CA PRO A 299 65.07 -27.06 24.62
C PRO A 299 64.95 -26.50 26.06
N GLY A 300 64.23 -27.20 26.94
CA GLY A 300 64.16 -26.88 28.37
C GLY A 300 62.93 -26.05 28.73
N SER A 301 63.06 -24.73 28.71
CA SER A 301 62.02 -23.78 29.17
C SER A 301 61.37 -22.96 28.05
N THR A 302 61.73 -23.23 26.80
CA THR A 302 61.24 -22.54 25.60
C THR A 302 60.98 -23.57 24.49
N SER A 303 60.20 -23.22 23.45
CA SER A 303 60.11 -24.06 22.26
C SER A 303 61.36 -23.98 21.37
N GLN A 304 62.17 -22.93 21.51
CA GLN A 304 63.36 -22.67 20.69
C GLN A 304 64.51 -23.63 20.96
N PHE A 305 65.13 -24.17 19.92
CA PHE A 305 66.37 -24.95 20.10
C PHE A 305 67.57 -24.06 20.44
N VAL A 306 68.23 -24.34 21.57
CA VAL A 306 69.37 -23.56 22.13
C VAL A 306 70.63 -24.40 22.32
N SER A 307 71.79 -23.74 22.43
CA SER A 307 73.12 -24.37 22.41
C SER A 307 73.59 -25.05 23.70
N TRP A 308 73.05 -24.70 24.87
CA TRP A 308 73.72 -25.03 26.14
C TRP A 308 73.28 -26.34 26.83
N ARG A 309 72.15 -26.94 26.44
CA ARG A 309 71.66 -28.21 27.03
C ARG A 309 71.53 -29.38 26.05
N ASN A 310 71.66 -29.14 24.75
CA ASN A 310 71.46 -30.15 23.71
C ASN A 310 72.78 -30.83 23.30
N ASN A 311 73.42 -31.59 24.18
CA ASN A 311 74.62 -32.37 23.81
C ASN A 311 74.42 -33.87 24.09
N TRP A 312 74.18 -34.64 23.03
CA TRP A 312 74.74 -35.99 22.93
C TRP A 312 75.09 -36.49 21.51
N GLU A 313 74.88 -35.69 20.45
CA GLU A 313 75.45 -36.01 19.14
C GLU A 313 76.09 -34.80 18.48
N LYS A 314 77.28 -35.03 17.90
CA LYS A 314 78.10 -34.08 17.15
C LYS A 314 77.29 -33.47 15.99
N ARG A 315 76.50 -32.44 16.25
CA ARG A 315 75.86 -31.62 15.22
C ARG A 315 76.93 -30.69 14.63
N ASN A 316 77.50 -31.10 13.49
CA ASN A 316 78.34 -30.23 12.66
C ASN A 316 77.50 -29.03 12.15
N ASN A 317 77.50 -27.90 12.86
CA ASN A 317 77.76 -26.56 12.28
C ASN A 317 77.30 -25.40 13.18
N ARG A 318 78.24 -24.46 13.33
CA ARG A 318 78.18 -23.01 13.09
C ARG A 318 76.97 -22.24 13.62
N TYR A 319 77.28 -21.26 14.48
CA TYR A 319 76.54 -20.02 14.65
C TYR A 319 76.16 -19.45 13.27
N ILE A 320 74.87 -19.38 12.94
CA ILE A 320 74.37 -18.79 11.70
C ILE A 320 73.23 -17.83 12.06
N SER A 321 73.36 -16.57 11.64
CA SER A 321 72.29 -15.57 11.66
C SER A 321 71.19 -15.95 10.66
N GLY A 322 69.92 -15.91 11.07
CA GLY A 322 68.79 -16.16 10.19
C GLY A 322 67.46 -15.95 10.89
N THR A 323 66.50 -15.41 10.13
CA THR A 323 65.10 -15.25 10.54
C THR A 323 64.38 -16.60 10.41
N ASP A 324 63.59 -17.01 11.40
CA ASP A 324 62.61 -18.10 11.23
C ASP A 324 61.75 -17.78 9.99
N PRO A 325 61.36 -18.76 9.16
CA PRO A 325 60.41 -18.56 8.05
C PRO A 325 59.10 -17.83 8.42
N ASN A 326 58.79 -17.66 9.72
CA ASN A 326 57.66 -16.89 10.24
C ASN A 326 58.00 -15.49 10.81
N GLY A 327 59.21 -14.97 10.58
CA GLY A 327 59.52 -13.55 10.85
C GLY A 327 59.89 -13.17 12.28
N ALA A 328 60.14 -14.13 13.19
CA ALA A 328 60.60 -13.81 14.55
C ALA A 328 62.05 -13.30 14.52
N THR A 329 62.25 -12.00 14.77
CA THR A 329 63.56 -11.38 14.95
C THR A 329 63.94 -11.42 16.43
N THR A 330 64.93 -12.22 16.80
CA THR A 330 65.57 -12.09 18.12
C THR A 330 66.36 -10.79 18.13
N SER A 331 66.09 -9.89 19.07
CA SER A 331 66.84 -8.64 19.28
C SER A 331 68.27 -8.85 19.79
N ALA A 332 68.71 -10.10 19.97
CA ALA A 332 70.09 -10.46 20.23
C ALA A 332 70.65 -11.29 19.06
N GLN A 333 71.69 -10.78 18.41
CA GLN A 333 72.52 -11.56 17.49
C GLN A 333 73.06 -12.78 18.26
N ASN A 334 72.69 -14.01 17.85
CA ASN A 334 73.35 -15.32 18.10
C ASN A 334 72.67 -16.42 18.95
N TYR A 335 71.39 -16.83 18.80
CA TYR A 335 70.89 -17.94 19.67
C TYR A 335 70.00 -19.07 19.09
N GLY A 336 69.69 -19.14 17.79
CA GLY A 336 68.85 -20.21 17.22
C GLY A 336 69.63 -21.39 16.63
N LEU A 337 69.37 -22.63 17.08
CA LEU A 337 69.79 -23.85 16.40
C LEU A 337 68.69 -24.40 15.49
N TYR A 338 69.08 -25.06 14.39
CA TYR A 338 68.16 -25.85 13.58
C TYR A 338 68.82 -27.15 13.13
N TYR A 339 67.99 -28.10 12.71
CA TYR A 339 68.42 -29.25 11.90
C TYR A 339 67.56 -29.37 10.65
N ASN A 340 68.06 -30.07 9.64
CA ASN A 340 67.31 -30.42 8.45
C ASN A 340 66.69 -31.80 8.61
N THR A 341 65.43 -31.96 8.18
CA THR A 341 64.80 -33.27 8.01
C THR A 341 65.42 -34.04 6.83
N GLY A 342 65.07 -35.32 6.68
CA GLY A 342 65.50 -36.14 5.55
C GLY A 342 65.06 -35.62 4.18
N ASN A 343 64.01 -34.80 4.13
CA ASN A 343 63.56 -34.07 2.95
C ASN A 343 63.95 -32.58 2.95
N ASN A 344 65.00 -32.23 3.70
CA ASN A 344 65.67 -30.92 3.72
C ASN A 344 64.79 -29.72 4.16
N VAL A 345 63.83 -29.95 5.05
CA VAL A 345 63.06 -28.89 5.73
C VAL A 345 63.76 -28.51 7.03
N LYS A 346 63.91 -27.20 7.29
CA LYS A 346 64.56 -26.70 8.52
C LYS A 346 63.59 -26.74 9.71
N ILE A 347 64.04 -27.29 10.83
CA ILE A 347 63.30 -27.37 12.09
C ILE A 347 64.05 -26.59 13.17
N TRP A 348 63.40 -25.55 13.70
CA TRP A 348 64.00 -24.56 14.62
C TRP A 348 63.49 -24.65 16.05
N ASN A 349 62.37 -25.35 16.25
CA ASN A 349 61.64 -25.43 17.49
C ASN A 349 60.77 -26.69 17.50
N THR A 350 60.09 -26.92 18.62
CA THR A 350 59.22 -28.09 18.88
C THR A 350 57.83 -28.02 18.20
N TRP A 351 57.45 -26.87 17.61
CA TRP A 351 56.12 -26.68 17.03
C TRP A 351 55.83 -27.57 15.82
N PRO A 352 56.72 -27.73 14.81
CA PRO A 352 56.49 -28.66 13.71
C PRO A 352 56.13 -30.06 14.17
N ALA A 353 56.74 -30.54 15.25
CA ALA A 353 56.47 -31.86 15.77
C ALA A 353 55.08 -31.97 16.41
N THR A 354 54.72 -30.99 17.25
CA THR A 354 53.42 -30.92 17.91
C THR A 354 52.27 -30.77 16.89
N LEU A 355 52.41 -29.83 15.95
CA LEU A 355 51.43 -29.59 14.90
C LEU A 355 51.31 -30.77 13.94
N GLY A 356 52.44 -31.42 13.64
CA GLY A 356 52.49 -32.63 12.82
C GLY A 356 51.68 -33.79 13.41
N GLU A 357 51.89 -34.06 14.70
CA GLU A 357 51.15 -35.11 15.42
C GLU A 357 49.64 -34.83 15.47
N ALA A 358 49.27 -33.58 15.75
CA ALA A 358 47.88 -33.15 15.76
C ALA A 358 47.26 -33.31 14.36
N LYS A 359 48.01 -32.96 13.31
CA LYS A 359 47.56 -33.15 11.92
C LYS A 359 47.33 -34.63 11.61
N ILE A 360 48.27 -35.52 11.95
CA ILE A 360 48.12 -36.96 11.73
C ILE A 360 46.85 -37.50 12.40
N SER A 361 46.60 -37.07 13.65
CA SER A 361 45.43 -37.46 14.42
C SER A 361 44.11 -36.94 13.81
N ARG A 362 44.09 -35.72 13.28
CA ARG A 362 42.90 -35.20 12.56
C ARG A 362 42.68 -35.89 11.23
N ASP A 363 43.75 -36.19 10.50
CA ASP A 363 43.70 -36.87 9.22
C ASP A 363 43.20 -38.33 9.37
N SER A 364 43.33 -38.95 10.56
CA SER A 364 42.73 -40.26 10.87
C SER A 364 41.24 -40.19 11.26
N GLY A 365 40.66 -38.99 11.35
CA GLY A 365 39.25 -38.76 11.65
C GLY A 365 38.94 -38.35 13.10
N THR A 366 39.96 -38.14 13.95
CA THR A 366 39.76 -37.68 15.33
C THR A 366 39.39 -36.19 15.37
N GLU A 367 38.35 -35.86 16.13
CA GLU A 367 37.97 -34.49 16.43
C GLU A 367 38.79 -33.97 17.62
N ILE A 368 39.71 -33.02 17.39
CA ILE A 368 40.55 -32.45 18.45
C ILE A 368 39.97 -31.11 18.90
N HIS A 369 39.53 -31.07 20.14
CA HIS A 369 39.21 -29.85 20.88
C HIS A 369 40.45 -29.42 21.67
N ALA A 370 40.75 -28.12 21.71
CA ALA A 370 41.88 -27.64 22.50
C ALA A 370 41.53 -26.36 23.26
N LEU A 371 42.01 -26.29 24.50
CA LEU A 371 41.95 -25.11 25.36
C LEU A 371 43.36 -24.59 25.63
N GLY A 372 43.65 -23.38 25.19
CA GLY A 372 44.86 -22.65 25.56
C GLY A 372 44.66 -21.91 26.88
N ILE A 373 45.31 -22.36 27.95
CA ILE A 373 45.10 -21.85 29.31
C ILE A 373 46.14 -20.77 29.60
N GLN A 374 45.70 -19.51 29.57
CA GLN A 374 46.50 -18.33 29.89
C GLN A 374 47.86 -18.34 29.17
N LEU A 375 47.78 -18.53 27.85
CA LEU A 375 48.95 -18.61 26.97
C LEU A 375 49.83 -17.36 27.15
N GLY A 376 51.09 -17.60 27.48
CA GLY A 376 52.09 -16.57 27.71
C GLY A 376 53.06 -16.41 26.54
N ASP A 377 53.95 -15.44 26.68
CA ASP A 377 55.13 -15.32 25.84
C ASP A 377 56.05 -16.54 26.02
N ASP A 378 56.61 -17.03 24.93
CA ASP A 378 57.67 -18.03 24.93
C ASP A 378 59.02 -17.32 25.03
N ASN A 379 59.54 -17.24 26.25
CA ASN A 379 60.83 -16.61 26.56
C ASN A 379 61.91 -17.67 26.74
N ASN A 380 63.10 -17.37 26.24
CA ASN A 380 64.24 -18.26 26.38
C ASN A 380 64.94 -18.06 27.73
N ASN A 381 64.37 -18.66 28.78
CA ASN A 381 64.88 -18.54 30.16
C ASN A 381 66.22 -19.27 30.39
N ASN A 382 66.86 -19.82 29.35
CA ASN A 382 68.22 -20.33 29.45
C ASN A 382 69.27 -19.21 29.41
N TYR A 383 68.87 -17.98 29.07
CA TYR A 383 69.73 -16.79 29.07
C TYR A 383 69.34 -15.82 30.19
N TRP A 384 70.32 -15.07 30.70
CA TRP A 384 70.15 -14.13 31.81
C TRP A 384 69.13 -13.03 31.53
N ASP A 385 68.96 -12.62 30.27
CA ASP A 385 68.01 -11.61 29.80
C ASP A 385 66.66 -12.18 29.36
N SER A 386 66.52 -13.52 29.35
CA SER A 386 65.29 -14.24 28.99
C SER A 386 64.61 -13.68 27.73
N PRO A 387 65.30 -13.66 26.58
CA PRO A 387 64.83 -12.95 25.39
C PRO A 387 63.55 -13.60 24.86
N LEU A 388 62.63 -12.76 24.37
CA LEU A 388 61.39 -13.18 23.74
C LEU A 388 61.67 -13.97 22.46
N TYR A 389 61.19 -15.22 22.39
CA TYR A 389 61.24 -16.03 21.16
C TYR A 389 59.94 -15.93 20.36
N LEU A 390 58.80 -16.22 21.00
CA LEU A 390 57.47 -16.04 20.39
C LEU A 390 56.58 -15.25 21.34
N SER A 391 55.90 -14.23 20.80
CA SER A 391 54.84 -13.54 21.56
C SER A 391 53.69 -14.49 21.87
N SER A 392 52.95 -14.20 22.93
CA SER A 392 51.69 -14.86 23.30
C SER A 392 50.72 -14.99 22.11
N ASN A 393 50.61 -13.97 21.25
CA ASN A 393 49.82 -14.03 20.01
C ASN A 393 50.35 -15.10 19.03
N SER A 394 51.67 -15.21 18.91
CA SER A 394 52.34 -16.21 18.06
C SER A 394 52.21 -17.62 18.62
N VAL A 395 52.26 -17.79 19.94
CA VAL A 395 52.00 -19.05 20.65
C VAL A 395 50.53 -19.45 20.43
N ARG A 396 49.59 -18.54 20.69
CA ARG A 396 48.15 -18.75 20.46
C ARG A 396 47.83 -19.15 19.02
N SER A 397 48.40 -18.45 18.04
CA SER A 397 48.18 -18.78 16.62
C SER A 397 48.60 -20.21 16.32
N ARG A 398 49.71 -20.69 16.88
CA ARG A 398 50.17 -22.08 16.67
C ARG A 398 49.35 -23.08 17.49
N ALA A 399 49.05 -22.78 18.75
CA ALA A 399 48.19 -23.62 19.59
C ALA A 399 46.81 -23.85 18.95
N SER A 400 46.24 -22.83 18.30
CA SER A 400 44.96 -22.95 17.59
C SER A 400 44.97 -23.94 16.42
N LEU A 401 46.13 -24.21 15.82
CA LEU A 401 46.30 -25.18 14.73
C LEU A 401 46.40 -26.63 15.23
N ILE A 402 46.41 -26.85 16.55
CA ILE A 402 46.31 -28.19 17.15
C ILE A 402 44.86 -28.70 17.08
N ALA A 403 43.88 -27.81 17.32
CA ALA A 403 42.47 -28.19 17.26
C ALA A 403 41.99 -28.44 15.83
N SER A 404 40.90 -29.20 15.69
CA SER A 404 40.09 -29.20 14.49
C SER A 404 39.48 -27.81 14.26
N SER A 405 39.16 -27.50 13.00
CA SER A 405 38.70 -26.16 12.60
C SER A 405 37.52 -25.69 13.45
N GLY A 406 37.67 -24.54 14.11
CA GLY A 406 36.64 -23.93 14.96
C GLY A 406 36.55 -24.47 16.40
N LEU A 407 37.40 -25.44 16.80
CA LEU A 407 37.32 -26.12 18.10
C LEU A 407 38.44 -25.73 19.10
N TYR A 408 39.12 -24.61 18.84
CA TYR A 408 40.07 -23.99 19.76
C TYR A 408 39.41 -22.87 20.57
N GLN A 409 39.68 -22.81 21.87
CA GLN A 409 39.28 -21.70 22.74
C GLN A 409 40.44 -21.27 23.65
N ASP A 410 40.41 -20.02 24.11
CA ASP A 410 41.33 -19.52 25.14
C ASP A 410 40.63 -19.49 26.49
N ALA A 411 41.36 -19.84 27.55
CA ALA A 411 40.98 -19.57 28.93
C ALA A 411 41.90 -18.47 29.49
N ASN A 412 41.34 -17.30 29.79
CA ASN A 412 42.11 -16.16 30.32
C ASN A 412 42.23 -16.20 31.86
N SER A 413 41.48 -17.09 32.50
CA SER A 413 41.43 -17.29 33.94
C SER A 413 41.24 -18.77 34.30
N ALA A 414 41.49 -19.10 35.57
CA ALA A 414 41.16 -20.42 36.12
C ALA A 414 39.66 -20.77 35.94
N SER A 415 38.75 -19.81 36.13
CA SER A 415 37.31 -20.04 35.93
C SER A 415 36.93 -20.37 34.48
N ASP A 416 37.65 -19.84 33.50
CA ASP A 416 37.38 -20.12 32.08
C ASP A 416 37.63 -21.59 31.74
N VAL A 417 38.57 -22.25 32.42
CA VAL A 417 38.83 -23.70 32.25
C VAL A 417 37.62 -24.53 32.64
N THR A 418 37.05 -24.25 33.82
CA THR A 418 35.84 -24.94 34.29
C THR A 418 34.63 -24.64 33.39
N THR A 419 34.51 -23.40 32.92
CA THR A 419 33.44 -23.00 31.99
C THR A 419 33.54 -23.74 30.66
N TYR A 420 34.75 -23.82 30.09
CA TYR A 420 35.02 -24.55 28.87
C TYR A 420 34.64 -26.02 29.00
N LEU A 421 35.10 -26.72 30.04
CA LEU A 421 34.82 -28.15 30.23
C LEU A 421 33.33 -28.40 30.49
N ASN A 422 32.63 -27.53 31.23
CA ASN A 422 31.17 -27.62 31.36
C ASN A 422 30.46 -27.45 30.01
N ASN A 423 30.95 -26.57 29.14
CA ASN A 423 30.40 -26.43 27.78
C ASN A 423 30.72 -27.63 26.91
N GLN A 424 31.90 -28.25 27.05
CA GLN A 424 32.22 -29.50 26.36
C GLN A 424 31.30 -30.65 26.80
N ALA A 425 30.98 -30.75 28.09
CA ALA A 425 29.99 -31.72 28.56
C ALA A 425 28.63 -31.48 27.88
N LYS A 426 28.17 -30.22 27.78
CA LYS A 426 26.93 -29.88 27.07
C LYS A 426 26.97 -30.25 25.59
N ASN A 427 28.10 -30.05 24.91
CA ASN A 427 28.27 -30.42 23.50
C ASN A 427 28.21 -31.94 23.30
N VAL A 428 28.81 -32.71 24.21
CA VAL A 428 28.72 -34.17 24.21
C VAL A 428 27.27 -34.59 24.43
N LEU A 429 26.61 -34.02 25.44
CA LEU A 429 25.21 -34.31 25.78
C LEU A 429 24.25 -34.02 24.61
N SER A 430 24.47 -32.92 23.88
CA SER A 430 23.58 -32.55 22.76
C SER A 430 23.64 -33.51 21.58
N GLN A 431 24.69 -34.34 21.44
CA GLN A 431 24.76 -35.35 20.40
C GLN A 431 23.77 -36.51 20.61
N PHE A 432 23.23 -36.65 21.82
CA PHE A 432 22.23 -37.68 22.16
C PHE A 432 20.78 -37.19 22.05
N ASN A 433 20.59 -35.92 21.65
CA ASN A 433 19.28 -35.35 21.38
C ASN A 433 18.82 -35.69 19.95
N THR A 434 17.54 -35.99 19.76
CA THR A 434 16.97 -36.16 18.42
C THR A 434 16.89 -34.85 17.64
N VAL A 435 16.89 -33.71 18.34
CA VAL A 435 17.03 -32.37 17.78
C VAL A 435 18.34 -31.77 18.25
N ASN A 436 19.27 -31.57 17.33
CA ASN A 436 20.62 -31.09 17.59
C ASN A 436 21.01 -30.08 16.51
N GLN A 437 21.21 -28.82 16.90
CA GLN A 437 21.33 -27.68 15.98
C GLN A 437 20.17 -27.60 14.98
N GLY A 438 18.96 -27.92 15.44
CA GLY A 438 17.76 -27.89 14.63
C GLY A 438 17.42 -26.48 14.14
N THR A 439 16.79 -26.41 12.97
CA THR A 439 16.40 -25.14 12.33
C THR A 439 14.96 -25.14 11.84
N ILE A 440 14.31 -23.97 11.85
CA ILE A 440 13.00 -23.74 11.22
C ILE A 440 13.16 -22.65 10.17
N SER A 441 12.55 -22.84 9.00
CA SER A 441 12.33 -21.81 7.99
C SER A 441 10.82 -21.60 7.84
N ASP A 442 10.36 -20.39 8.12
CA ASP A 442 8.93 -20.05 8.11
C ASP A 442 8.63 -18.78 7.30
N PRO A 443 8.55 -18.90 5.95
CA PRO A 443 8.25 -17.76 5.09
C PRO A 443 6.80 -17.30 5.26
N LEU A 444 6.55 -16.00 5.27
CA LEU A 444 5.20 -15.43 5.39
C LEU A 444 4.38 -15.67 4.10
N GLY A 445 3.08 -15.86 4.26
CA GLY A 445 2.14 -15.99 3.15
C GLY A 445 1.95 -14.67 2.42
N SER A 446 1.74 -14.70 1.11
CA SER A 446 1.69 -13.50 0.26
C SER A 446 0.53 -12.55 0.58
N GLN A 447 -0.53 -13.04 1.22
CA GLN A 447 -1.68 -12.24 1.67
C GLN A 447 -1.58 -11.83 3.14
N PHE A 448 -0.46 -12.05 3.80
CA PHE A 448 -0.27 -11.70 5.21
C PHE A 448 0.84 -10.67 5.37
N ILE A 449 0.73 -9.88 6.42
CA ILE A 449 1.79 -9.02 6.95
C ILE A 449 2.03 -9.42 8.41
N TYR A 450 3.24 -9.24 8.90
CA TYR A 450 3.49 -9.52 10.32
C TYR A 450 2.79 -8.49 11.20
N GLY A 451 2.38 -8.92 12.40
CA GLY A 451 2.01 -8.02 13.48
C GLY A 451 3.20 -7.22 14.01
N ASP A 452 2.88 -6.29 14.90
CA ASP A 452 3.84 -5.41 15.57
C ASP A 452 4.66 -6.14 16.65
N ASP A 453 4.27 -7.37 16.98
CA ASP A 453 4.94 -8.17 17.99
C ASP A 453 6.33 -8.65 17.54
N THR A 454 7.21 -8.78 18.53
CA THR A 454 8.51 -9.44 18.34
C THR A 454 8.31 -10.93 18.58
N PRO A 455 8.72 -11.81 17.64
CA PRO A 455 8.61 -13.24 17.85
C PRO A 455 9.27 -13.67 19.16
N THR A 456 8.56 -14.46 19.95
CA THR A 456 9.02 -14.93 21.25
C THR A 456 9.31 -16.42 21.21
N VAL A 457 10.18 -16.89 22.11
CA VAL A 457 10.44 -18.33 22.33
C VAL A 457 10.43 -18.65 23.81
N LYS A 458 9.81 -19.76 24.18
CA LYS A 458 9.79 -20.27 25.56
C LYS A 458 9.90 -21.78 25.61
N SER A 459 10.39 -22.30 26.73
CA SER A 459 10.34 -23.74 27.04
C SER A 459 8.95 -24.09 27.59
N VAL A 460 8.33 -25.15 27.06
CA VAL A 460 6.98 -25.61 27.45
C VAL A 460 6.90 -27.11 27.75
N GLY A 461 8.01 -27.84 27.57
CA GLY A 461 8.10 -29.26 27.87
C GLY A 461 8.12 -29.52 29.39
N SER A 462 7.89 -30.77 29.79
CA SER A 462 8.03 -31.16 31.20
C SER A 462 9.49 -31.14 31.68
N SER A 463 10.45 -31.10 30.74
CA SER A 463 11.87 -30.81 31.00
C SER A 463 12.22 -29.42 30.48
N VAL A 464 12.93 -28.64 31.29
CA VAL A 464 13.35 -27.27 30.96
C VAL A 464 14.42 -27.26 29.87
N VAL A 465 14.27 -26.36 28.90
CA VAL A 465 15.29 -26.00 27.90
C VAL A 465 16.08 -24.81 28.41
N GLN A 466 17.32 -25.05 28.85
CA GLN A 466 18.18 -24.01 29.44
C GLN A 466 18.65 -22.98 28.40
N ASN A 467 19.06 -23.45 27.22
CA ASN A 467 19.52 -22.61 26.11
C ASN A 467 18.44 -22.56 25.04
N LEU A 468 17.61 -21.53 25.06
CA LEU A 468 16.56 -21.35 24.05
C LEU A 468 17.16 -21.07 22.67
N PRO A 469 16.53 -21.55 21.59
CA PRO A 469 17.01 -21.30 20.24
C PRO A 469 16.90 -19.82 19.87
N THR A 470 17.67 -19.39 18.89
CA THR A 470 17.63 -18.03 18.37
C THR A 470 16.49 -17.89 17.36
N VAL A 471 15.62 -16.90 17.56
CA VAL A 471 14.53 -16.58 16.62
C VAL A 471 14.84 -15.25 15.93
N THR A 472 14.78 -15.26 14.60
CA THR A 472 15.05 -14.07 13.78
C THR A 472 13.91 -13.83 12.81
N LYS A 473 13.50 -12.57 12.64
CA LYS A 473 12.50 -12.12 11.66
C LYS A 473 13.24 -11.28 10.63
N SER A 474 13.41 -11.79 9.41
CA SER A 474 14.13 -11.10 8.35
C SER A 474 13.60 -11.49 6.97
N ASN A 475 13.60 -10.55 6.02
CA ASN A 475 13.25 -10.82 4.62
C ASN A 475 11.88 -11.50 4.42
N GLY A 476 10.86 -11.14 5.21
CA GLY A 476 9.54 -11.77 5.12
C GLY A 476 9.47 -13.20 5.69
N SER A 477 10.48 -13.67 6.41
CA SER A 477 10.53 -15.00 7.00
C SER A 477 10.89 -14.95 8.48
N ILE A 478 10.31 -15.86 9.25
CA ILE A 478 10.81 -16.22 10.58
C ILE A 478 11.79 -17.39 10.41
N SER A 479 12.95 -17.31 11.04
CA SER A 479 13.95 -18.36 11.06
C SER A 479 14.36 -18.66 12.49
N VAL A 480 14.39 -19.95 12.83
CA VAL A 480 14.84 -20.43 14.15
C VAL A 480 16.11 -21.24 13.96
N SER A 481 17.12 -21.03 14.81
CA SER A 481 18.39 -21.75 14.76
C SER A 481 18.90 -22.15 16.14
N ASN A 482 19.89 -23.04 16.17
CA ASN A 482 20.55 -23.53 17.39
C ASN A 482 19.58 -24.27 18.35
N MET A 483 18.58 -24.96 17.81
CA MET A 483 17.63 -25.72 18.61
C MET A 483 18.24 -27.05 19.07
N ASN A 484 18.28 -27.29 20.38
CA ASN A 484 18.79 -28.52 20.98
C ASN A 484 17.76 -29.05 21.98
N LEU A 485 17.07 -30.14 21.64
CA LEU A 485 15.96 -30.67 22.43
C LEU A 485 16.12 -32.17 22.64
N GLY A 486 16.32 -32.57 23.88
CA GLY A 486 16.32 -33.96 24.33
C GLY A 486 14.97 -34.40 24.87
N LYS A 487 14.99 -35.45 25.71
CA LYS A 487 13.78 -36.05 26.29
C LYS A 487 12.90 -35.05 27.02
N ASN A 488 11.64 -35.02 26.59
CA ASN A 488 10.58 -34.18 27.16
C ASN A 488 10.86 -32.67 27.10
N GLN A 489 11.86 -32.24 26.33
CA GLN A 489 12.14 -30.83 26.09
C GLN A 489 11.34 -30.35 24.88
N GLU A 490 10.62 -29.25 25.06
CA GLU A 490 9.80 -28.64 24.02
C GLU A 490 9.94 -27.13 24.08
N VAL A 491 10.00 -26.51 22.91
CA VAL A 491 9.94 -25.05 22.74
C VAL A 491 8.70 -24.66 21.96
N GLN A 492 8.15 -23.51 22.32
CA GLN A 492 7.09 -22.83 21.58
C GLN A 492 7.60 -21.48 21.11
N ILE A 493 7.47 -21.23 19.81
CA ILE A 493 7.67 -19.92 19.18
C ILE A 493 6.29 -19.32 18.93
N HIS A 494 6.11 -18.06 19.31
CA HIS A 494 4.88 -17.29 19.08
C HIS A 494 5.19 -16.01 18.32
N TYR A 495 4.33 -15.69 17.36
CA TYR A 495 4.33 -14.42 16.63
C TYR A 495 2.91 -14.11 16.12
N GLN A 496 2.66 -12.88 15.67
CA GLN A 496 1.38 -12.49 15.10
C GLN A 496 1.46 -12.13 13.61
N VAL A 497 0.34 -12.29 12.93
CA VAL A 497 0.15 -11.88 11.53
C VAL A 497 -1.22 -11.24 11.32
N HIS A 498 -1.28 -10.24 10.45
CA HIS A 498 -2.53 -9.69 9.92
C HIS A 498 -2.79 -10.23 8.52
N LEU A 499 -4.04 -10.60 8.24
CA LEU A 499 -4.50 -10.79 6.86
C LEU A 499 -4.55 -9.42 6.18
N ASN A 500 -3.83 -9.27 5.06
CA ASN A 500 -3.73 -8.01 4.32
C ASN A 500 -4.99 -7.78 3.48
N THR A 501 -6.05 -7.27 4.10
CA THR A 501 -7.33 -6.97 3.44
C THR A 501 -7.26 -5.79 2.49
N GLU A 502 -6.24 -4.93 2.63
CA GLU A 502 -6.08 -3.71 1.84
C GLU A 502 -5.37 -3.90 0.50
N SER A 503 -4.81 -5.08 0.27
CA SER A 503 -4.24 -5.46 -1.02
C SER A 503 -5.30 -5.47 -2.12
N ASP A 504 -4.99 -4.93 -3.29
CA ASP A 504 -5.88 -4.98 -4.47
C ASP A 504 -6.13 -6.44 -4.96
N LYS A 505 -5.37 -7.42 -4.46
CA LYS A 505 -5.54 -8.86 -4.71
C LYS A 505 -6.42 -9.58 -3.68
N PHE A 506 -6.87 -8.86 -2.64
CA PHE A 506 -7.71 -9.45 -1.61
C PHE A 506 -9.07 -9.89 -2.17
N GLN A 507 -9.49 -11.09 -1.76
CA GLN A 507 -10.80 -11.65 -2.05
C GLN A 507 -11.48 -12.03 -0.72
N PRO A 508 -12.69 -11.50 -0.47
CA PRO A 508 -13.56 -11.92 0.62
C PRO A 508 -13.84 -13.41 0.64
N ASP A 509 -13.98 -13.96 1.84
CA ASP A 509 -14.38 -15.34 2.10
C ASP A 509 -13.49 -16.40 1.43
N TYR A 510 -12.27 -16.02 1.05
CA TYR A 510 -11.27 -16.85 0.41
C TYR A 510 -10.16 -17.23 1.40
N TRP A 511 -9.84 -18.52 1.50
CA TRP A 511 -8.78 -19.04 2.36
C TRP A 511 -7.39 -18.74 1.80
N TYR A 512 -6.60 -17.98 2.55
CA TYR A 512 -5.20 -17.71 2.28
C TYR A 512 -4.33 -18.45 3.30
N GLN A 513 -3.30 -19.14 2.85
CA GLN A 513 -2.30 -19.73 3.74
C GLN A 513 -1.51 -18.61 4.44
N MET A 514 -1.38 -18.70 5.77
CA MET A 514 -0.67 -17.70 6.58
C MET A 514 0.83 -17.64 6.29
N ASN A 515 1.37 -18.75 5.79
CA ASN A 515 2.78 -18.93 5.51
C ASN A 515 2.98 -19.64 4.16
N GLY A 516 4.18 -19.52 3.61
CA GLY A 516 4.65 -20.44 2.58
C GLY A 516 5.00 -21.80 3.18
N LYS A 517 5.81 -22.58 2.46
CA LYS A 517 6.29 -23.88 2.94
C LYS A 517 7.14 -23.70 4.20
N THR A 518 6.57 -24.03 5.36
CA THR A 518 7.26 -23.99 6.66
C THR A 518 7.95 -25.33 6.93
N THR A 519 9.26 -25.32 7.14
CA THR A 519 10.06 -26.54 7.30
C THR A 519 10.81 -26.60 8.62
N PHE A 520 10.96 -27.80 9.18
CA PHE A 520 11.83 -28.11 10.30
C PHE A 520 12.93 -29.08 9.86
N THR A 521 14.19 -28.75 10.18
CA THR A 521 15.34 -29.63 9.97
C THR A 521 15.89 -30.02 11.35
N PRO A 522 15.68 -31.26 11.83
CA PRO A 522 16.00 -31.66 13.21
C PRO A 522 17.51 -31.64 13.54
N THR A 523 18.34 -32.06 12.60
CA THR A 523 19.80 -32.02 12.69
C THR A 523 20.39 -31.60 11.36
N LYS A 524 21.64 -31.13 11.35
CA LYS A 524 22.33 -30.66 10.13
C LYS A 524 22.31 -31.66 8.96
N ASP A 525 22.34 -32.95 9.27
CA ASP A 525 22.43 -34.03 8.28
C ASP A 525 21.06 -34.69 8.01
N SER A 526 19.99 -34.21 8.65
CA SER A 526 18.63 -34.73 8.45
C SER A 526 17.91 -34.06 7.28
N ASN A 527 17.02 -34.80 6.63
CA ASN A 527 16.05 -34.22 5.69
C ASN A 527 15.06 -33.31 6.44
N ALA A 528 14.67 -32.22 5.80
CA ALA A 528 13.65 -31.32 6.32
C ALA A 528 12.26 -31.96 6.26
N VAL A 529 11.45 -31.74 7.29
CA VAL A 529 10.02 -32.10 7.36
C VAL A 529 9.14 -30.84 7.35
N GLU A 530 7.86 -30.98 7.00
CA GLU A 530 6.95 -29.85 6.83
C GLU A 530 5.99 -29.69 8.02
N PHE A 531 5.78 -28.44 8.45
CA PHE A 531 4.69 -28.11 9.36
C PHE A 531 3.37 -27.98 8.59
N GLY A 532 2.26 -28.27 9.27
CA GLY A 532 0.93 -27.99 8.76
C GLY A 532 0.61 -26.50 8.79
N VAL A 533 0.55 -25.85 7.64
CA VAL A 533 0.35 -24.41 7.52
C VAL A 533 -1.14 -24.05 7.69
N PRO A 534 -1.48 -23.16 8.63
CA PRO A 534 -2.86 -22.69 8.79
C PRO A 534 -3.27 -21.73 7.66
N SER A 535 -4.57 -21.62 7.45
CA SER A 535 -5.16 -20.64 6.54
C SER A 535 -6.16 -19.74 7.27
N ALA A 536 -6.32 -18.52 6.79
CA ALA A 536 -7.35 -17.61 7.25
C ALA A 536 -8.07 -16.90 6.10
N LYS A 537 -9.26 -16.37 6.40
CA LYS A 537 -10.09 -15.59 5.48
C LYS A 537 -10.73 -14.42 6.22
N ALA A 538 -11.14 -13.40 5.47
CA ALA A 538 -11.89 -12.27 6.00
C ALA A 538 -13.17 -12.02 5.20
N PRO A 539 -14.24 -11.52 5.83
CA PRO A 539 -15.47 -11.17 5.14
C PRO A 539 -15.29 -9.92 4.28
N GLY A 540 -16.14 -9.82 3.26
CA GLY A 540 -16.31 -8.63 2.44
C GLY A 540 -17.51 -7.81 2.89
N THR A 541 -17.64 -6.63 2.30
CA THR A 541 -18.83 -5.77 2.42
C THR A 541 -19.31 -5.36 1.02
N ALA A 542 -20.31 -4.48 0.98
CA ALA A 542 -20.81 -3.90 -0.26
C ALA A 542 -21.23 -2.46 -0.04
N ILE A 543 -21.20 -1.64 -1.09
CA ILE A 543 -21.80 -0.30 -1.11
C ILE A 543 -23.06 -0.31 -1.97
N LYS A 544 -24.17 0.19 -1.44
CA LYS A 544 -25.39 0.45 -2.22
C LYS A 544 -25.36 1.86 -2.78
N VAL A 545 -25.49 2.01 -4.09
CA VAL A 545 -25.55 3.32 -4.74
C VAL A 545 -26.88 3.46 -5.48
N THR A 546 -27.60 4.53 -5.18
CA THR A 546 -28.88 4.88 -5.80
C THR A 546 -28.74 6.22 -6.53
N LYS A 547 -29.41 6.38 -7.66
CA LYS A 547 -29.39 7.59 -8.47
C LYS A 547 -30.79 8.14 -8.69
N GLN A 548 -30.94 9.44 -8.45
CA GLN A 548 -32.16 10.21 -8.66
C GLN A 548 -31.95 11.27 -9.75
N TRP A 549 -32.98 11.51 -10.55
CA TRP A 549 -32.98 12.49 -11.63
C TRP A 549 -34.08 13.53 -11.36
N GLN A 550 -33.70 14.80 -11.31
CA GLN A 550 -34.61 15.94 -11.17
C GLN A 550 -34.49 16.80 -12.43
N GLU A 551 -35.34 16.52 -13.42
CA GLU A 551 -35.27 17.11 -14.77
C GLU A 551 -36.29 18.24 -14.92
N LEU A 552 -35.92 19.32 -15.61
CA LEU A 552 -36.78 20.49 -15.82
C LEU A 552 -37.58 20.39 -17.12
N VAL A 553 -36.93 20.00 -18.23
CA VAL A 553 -37.51 20.16 -19.57
C VAL A 553 -37.39 18.93 -20.46
N ASP A 554 -36.36 18.09 -20.28
CA ASP A 554 -36.07 17.01 -21.22
C ASP A 554 -35.39 15.81 -20.56
N ALA A 555 -36.15 14.73 -20.39
CA ALA A 555 -35.68 13.45 -19.88
C ALA A 555 -34.93 12.62 -20.93
N SER A 556 -35.07 12.96 -22.23
CA SER A 556 -34.44 12.21 -23.33
C SER A 556 -32.92 12.40 -23.38
N LYS A 557 -32.40 13.45 -22.73
CA LYS A 557 -30.97 13.75 -22.62
C LYS A 557 -30.27 13.02 -21.47
N ARG A 558 -30.98 12.15 -20.75
CA ARG A 558 -30.39 11.33 -19.69
C ARG A 558 -29.38 10.35 -20.30
N PRO A 559 -28.15 10.26 -19.78
CA PRO A 559 -27.20 9.25 -20.24
C PRO A 559 -27.67 7.85 -19.83
N ASP A 560 -27.25 6.83 -20.59
CA ASP A 560 -27.57 5.43 -20.25
C ASP A 560 -26.81 4.93 -19.02
N SER A 561 -25.70 5.58 -18.65
CA SER A 561 -24.92 5.30 -17.45
C SER A 561 -24.22 6.55 -16.91
N ILE A 562 -23.81 6.46 -15.64
CA ILE A 562 -22.94 7.43 -14.98
C ILE A 562 -21.73 6.73 -14.38
N ASN A 563 -20.62 7.45 -14.31
CA ASN A 563 -19.42 7.04 -13.58
C ASN A 563 -19.34 7.84 -12.28
N PHE A 564 -19.03 7.19 -11.17
CA PHE A 564 -18.85 7.83 -9.88
C PHE A 564 -17.60 7.30 -9.19
N ASN A 565 -16.99 8.14 -8.36
CA ASN A 565 -15.85 7.76 -7.53
C ASN A 565 -16.31 7.42 -6.12
N VAL A 566 -15.66 6.43 -5.52
CA VAL A 566 -15.90 5.93 -4.18
C VAL A 566 -14.61 6.07 -3.38
N THR A 567 -14.77 6.54 -2.16
CA THR A 567 -13.72 6.53 -1.12
C THR A 567 -14.14 5.57 -0.02
N ARG A 568 -13.17 5.17 0.81
CA ARG A 568 -13.45 4.45 2.04
C ARG A 568 -12.89 5.20 3.23
N THR A 569 -13.60 5.12 4.33
CA THR A 569 -13.27 5.73 5.62
C THR A 569 -13.03 4.66 6.67
N VAL A 570 -12.19 4.97 7.65
CA VAL A 570 -11.95 4.20 8.87
C VAL A 570 -12.08 5.16 10.04
N ASN A 571 -12.85 4.81 11.07
CA ASN A 571 -13.09 5.69 12.23
C ASN A 571 -13.51 7.13 11.83
N ASN A 572 -14.38 7.25 10.82
CA ASN A 572 -14.85 8.51 10.21
C ASN A 572 -13.76 9.38 9.57
N GLN A 573 -12.57 8.85 9.32
CA GLN A 573 -11.49 9.53 8.60
C GLN A 573 -11.33 8.94 7.20
N SER A 574 -11.23 9.78 6.18
CA SER A 574 -11.00 9.33 4.81
C SER A 574 -9.60 8.75 4.66
N THR A 575 -9.52 7.63 3.94
CA THR A 575 -8.24 7.08 3.50
C THR A 575 -7.83 7.68 2.14
N ASN A 576 -6.62 7.36 1.67
CA ASN A 576 -6.16 7.69 0.32
C ASN A 576 -6.69 6.72 -0.75
N TRP A 577 -7.42 5.68 -0.35
CA TRP A 577 -7.96 4.68 -1.27
C TRP A 577 -9.13 5.26 -2.07
N GLN A 578 -9.11 5.02 -3.39
CA GLN A 578 -10.15 5.43 -4.32
C GLN A 578 -10.43 4.31 -5.32
N ALA A 579 -11.69 4.18 -5.70
CA ALA A 579 -12.16 3.32 -6.78
C ALA A 579 -13.33 3.99 -7.50
N SER A 580 -13.76 3.43 -8.62
CA SER A 580 -14.90 3.92 -9.38
C SER A 580 -15.95 2.83 -9.61
N GLY A 581 -17.20 3.27 -9.74
CA GLY A 581 -18.32 2.42 -10.10
C GLY A 581 -19.07 3.00 -11.29
N ILE A 582 -19.83 2.12 -11.96
CA ILE A 582 -20.72 2.47 -13.06
C ILE A 582 -22.12 2.05 -12.67
N LEU A 583 -23.06 2.99 -12.74
CA LEU A 583 -24.48 2.74 -12.52
C LEU A 583 -25.22 3.09 -13.80
N SER A 584 -26.10 2.20 -14.26
CA SER A 584 -26.80 2.37 -15.53
C SER A 584 -28.32 2.34 -15.39
N LYS A 585 -28.99 2.68 -16.49
CA LYS A 585 -30.43 2.51 -16.67
C LYS A 585 -30.87 1.04 -16.53
N SER A 586 -30.06 0.07 -16.97
CA SER A 586 -30.38 -1.36 -16.83
C SER A 586 -30.34 -1.84 -15.37
N ASP A 587 -29.57 -1.15 -14.52
CA ASP A 587 -29.56 -1.37 -13.07
C ASP A 587 -30.77 -0.68 -12.38
N ASN A 588 -31.74 -0.13 -13.12
CA ASN A 588 -32.81 0.72 -12.61
C ASN A 588 -32.31 1.86 -11.71
N TRP A 589 -31.11 2.38 -11.99
CA TRP A 589 -30.47 3.42 -11.19
C TRP A 589 -30.29 3.07 -9.69
N ALA A 590 -30.23 1.79 -9.34
CA ALA A 590 -29.91 1.34 -7.99
C ALA A 590 -29.16 0.00 -8.00
N LYS A 591 -27.97 -0.05 -7.39
CA LYS A 591 -27.13 -1.26 -7.38
C LYS A 591 -26.31 -1.40 -6.12
N THR A 592 -26.13 -2.64 -5.68
CA THR A 592 -25.23 -3.01 -4.59
C THR A 592 -23.93 -3.57 -5.17
N PHE A 593 -22.83 -2.89 -4.92
CA PHE A 593 -21.50 -3.22 -5.44
C PHE A 593 -20.70 -3.96 -4.38
N LYS A 594 -20.35 -5.23 -4.65
CA LYS A 594 -19.33 -5.97 -3.88
C LYS A 594 -17.91 -5.77 -4.43
N GLN A 595 -17.83 -5.29 -5.67
CA GLN A 595 -16.60 -4.96 -6.36
C GLN A 595 -16.71 -3.60 -7.04
N LEU A 596 -15.59 -2.90 -7.14
CA LEU A 596 -15.43 -1.63 -7.84
C LEU A 596 -14.22 -1.71 -8.78
N SER A 597 -14.07 -0.71 -9.67
CA SER A 597 -12.93 -0.62 -10.57
C SER A 597 -11.85 0.28 -9.98
N LYS A 598 -10.61 -0.19 -9.94
CA LYS A 598 -9.44 0.62 -9.60
C LYS A 598 -8.33 0.29 -10.58
N ASN A 599 -7.77 1.30 -11.26
CA ASN A 599 -6.76 1.10 -12.31
C ASN A 599 -7.19 0.07 -13.39
N ASN A 600 -8.47 0.08 -13.78
CA ASN A 600 -9.09 -0.87 -14.71
C ASN A 600 -9.13 -2.34 -14.23
N GLN A 601 -8.96 -2.58 -12.93
CA GLN A 601 -9.09 -3.90 -12.32
C GLN A 601 -10.29 -3.95 -11.38
N SER A 602 -11.02 -5.08 -11.40
CA SER A 602 -12.09 -5.33 -10.45
C SER A 602 -11.48 -5.69 -9.09
N ILE A 603 -11.78 -4.89 -8.07
CA ILE A 603 -11.30 -5.09 -6.70
C ILE A 603 -12.46 -5.32 -5.76
N TRP A 604 -12.27 -6.20 -4.78
CA TRP A 604 -13.27 -6.48 -3.77
C TRP A 604 -13.27 -5.44 -2.64
N LEU A 605 -14.42 -5.32 -1.96
CA LEU A 605 -14.58 -4.44 -0.81
C LEU A 605 -14.41 -5.24 0.49
N PRO A 606 -13.25 -5.21 1.17
CA PRO A 606 -13.08 -5.81 2.50
C PRO A 606 -13.98 -5.15 3.55
N ALA A 607 -14.36 -5.92 4.58
CA ALA A 607 -15.16 -5.39 5.69
C ALA A 607 -14.35 -4.51 6.67
N TYR A 608 -13.04 -4.75 6.81
CA TYR A 608 -12.16 -4.05 7.74
C TYR A 608 -10.74 -3.88 7.18
N ASP A 609 -10.01 -2.91 7.72
CA ASP A 609 -8.62 -2.56 7.37
C ASP A 609 -7.60 -3.55 7.93
N ASN A 610 -6.31 -3.37 7.62
CA ASN A 610 -5.28 -4.28 8.11
C ASN A 610 -5.13 -4.27 9.64
N ASN A 611 -5.73 -3.31 10.34
CA ASN A 611 -5.73 -3.20 11.81
C ASN A 611 -7.04 -3.70 12.44
N GLY A 612 -7.97 -4.25 11.65
CA GLY A 612 -9.26 -4.76 12.12
C GLY A 612 -10.35 -3.69 12.32
N ASN A 613 -10.12 -2.44 11.89
CA ASN A 613 -11.14 -1.39 11.94
C ASN A 613 -12.10 -1.49 10.76
N THR A 614 -13.40 -1.33 11.00
CA THR A 614 -14.43 -1.45 9.96
C THR A 614 -14.29 -0.37 8.88
N PHE A 615 -14.37 -0.79 7.61
CA PHE A 615 -14.47 0.13 6.48
C PHE A 615 -15.90 0.63 6.27
N ASN A 616 -16.00 1.91 5.94
CA ASN A 616 -17.23 2.51 5.43
C ASN A 616 -16.98 3.17 4.06
N TYR A 617 -17.67 2.67 3.03
CA TYR A 617 -17.54 3.08 1.64
C TYR A 617 -18.60 4.12 1.27
N GLN A 618 -18.17 5.18 0.61
CA GLN A 618 -19.04 6.31 0.26
C GLN A 618 -18.67 6.90 -1.10
N VAL A 619 -19.68 7.31 -1.87
CA VAL A 619 -19.46 8.08 -3.10
C VAL A 619 -18.85 9.43 -2.72
N SER A 620 -17.70 9.75 -3.32
CA SER A 620 -16.96 10.99 -3.08
C SER A 620 -17.24 12.05 -4.14
N SER A 621 -17.51 11.64 -5.38
CA SER A 621 -17.79 12.55 -6.48
C SER A 621 -18.52 11.85 -7.61
N GLU A 622 -19.38 12.58 -8.29
CA GLU A 622 -20.00 12.22 -9.55
C GLU A 622 -20.21 13.51 -10.35
N ALA A 623 -20.07 13.42 -11.67
CA ALA A 623 -20.32 14.53 -12.56
C ALA A 623 -21.03 14.01 -13.81
N THR A 624 -22.22 14.56 -14.08
CA THR A 624 -22.94 14.36 -15.33
C THR A 624 -23.13 15.70 -16.02
N ASP A 625 -22.72 15.79 -17.28
CA ASP A 625 -22.87 16.99 -18.09
C ASP A 625 -24.33 17.48 -18.16
N GLY A 626 -24.52 18.77 -17.93
CA GLY A 626 -25.85 19.40 -17.94
C GLY A 626 -26.61 19.32 -16.62
N TYR A 627 -26.01 18.75 -15.57
CA TYR A 627 -26.62 18.65 -14.24
C TYR A 627 -25.70 19.20 -13.16
N VAL A 628 -26.32 19.61 -12.04
CA VAL A 628 -25.65 19.76 -10.75
C VAL A 628 -25.84 18.47 -9.98
N SER A 629 -24.73 17.83 -9.60
CA SER A 629 -24.72 16.57 -8.85
C SER A 629 -24.59 16.82 -7.35
N SER A 630 -25.45 16.19 -6.56
CA SER A 630 -25.40 16.21 -5.09
C SER A 630 -25.37 14.79 -4.56
N ILE A 631 -24.62 14.56 -3.47
CA ILE A 631 -24.39 13.23 -2.91
C ILE A 631 -24.79 13.23 -1.44
N ALA A 632 -25.69 12.32 -1.07
CA ALA A 632 -26.05 12.04 0.31
C ALA A 632 -25.47 10.68 0.72
N ASN A 633 -24.61 10.67 1.74
CA ASN A 633 -23.91 9.49 2.21
C ASN A 633 -24.47 8.99 3.55
N LYS A 634 -24.56 7.66 3.67
CA LYS A 634 -24.83 6.89 4.89
C LYS A 634 -23.74 5.81 5.02
N THR A 635 -23.83 4.95 6.03
CA THR A 635 -22.90 3.82 6.17
C THR A 635 -23.12 2.83 5.02
N ASN A 636 -22.11 2.68 4.15
CA ASN A 636 -22.13 1.79 2.99
C ASN A 636 -23.33 2.01 2.03
N GLU A 637 -23.90 3.22 2.02
CA GLU A 637 -24.99 3.60 1.13
C GLU A 637 -24.84 5.05 0.69
N SER A 638 -25.01 5.31 -0.61
CA SER A 638 -24.94 6.65 -1.18
C SER A 638 -26.11 6.88 -2.14
N THR A 639 -26.69 8.09 -2.08
CA THR A 639 -27.67 8.56 -3.06
C THR A 639 -27.10 9.73 -3.83
N ILE A 640 -26.99 9.59 -5.14
CA ILE A 640 -26.57 10.64 -6.06
C ILE A 640 -27.85 11.27 -6.64
N THR A 641 -27.97 12.59 -6.62
CA THR A 641 -29.10 13.31 -7.19
C THR A 641 -28.59 14.33 -8.20
N ASN A 642 -28.99 14.16 -9.46
CA ASN A 642 -28.59 15.10 -10.52
C ASN A 642 -29.81 15.95 -10.88
N THR A 643 -29.62 17.25 -10.77
CA THR A 643 -30.69 18.25 -10.90
C THR A 643 -30.37 19.16 -12.07
N GLN A 644 -31.32 19.33 -12.98
CA GLN A 644 -31.22 20.33 -14.04
C GLN A 644 -31.54 21.71 -13.46
N TYR A 645 -30.80 22.71 -13.92
CA TYR A 645 -31.00 24.11 -13.55
C TYR A 645 -31.37 24.92 -14.79
N GLY A 646 -32.12 26.00 -14.62
CA GLY A 646 -32.61 26.77 -15.75
C GLY A 646 -32.78 28.26 -15.51
N LEU A 647 -32.94 28.98 -16.60
CA LEU A 647 -33.20 30.41 -16.69
C LEU A 647 -34.53 30.64 -17.40
N ILE A 648 -35.33 31.55 -16.87
CA ILE A 648 -36.50 32.12 -17.55
C ILE A 648 -36.38 33.65 -17.53
N ILE A 649 -36.85 34.30 -18.59
CA ILE A 649 -36.84 35.76 -18.70
C ILE A 649 -38.28 36.25 -18.75
N ASP A 650 -38.63 37.22 -17.91
CA ASP A 650 -39.90 37.95 -18.00
C ASP A 650 -39.64 39.39 -18.44
N LYS A 651 -40.40 39.85 -19.43
CA LYS A 651 -40.34 41.19 -19.99
C LYS A 651 -41.52 42.05 -19.55
N TYR A 652 -41.25 43.26 -19.07
CA TYR A 652 -42.28 44.23 -18.66
C TYR A 652 -42.07 45.62 -19.28
N ALA A 653 -43.12 46.44 -19.29
CA ALA A 653 -42.98 47.87 -19.50
C ALA A 653 -42.39 48.53 -18.25
N SER A 654 -41.50 49.53 -18.42
CA SER A 654 -40.90 50.25 -17.29
C SER A 654 -41.97 50.87 -16.38
N ASN A 655 -41.77 50.76 -15.07
CA ASN A 655 -42.68 51.25 -14.02
C ASN A 655 -44.10 50.66 -14.06
N SER A 656 -44.28 49.50 -14.72
CA SER A 656 -45.58 48.84 -14.87
C SER A 656 -45.49 47.34 -14.53
N THR A 657 -46.64 46.71 -14.32
CA THR A 657 -46.80 45.25 -14.24
C THR A 657 -47.22 44.64 -15.58
N ASN A 658 -47.34 45.45 -16.63
CA ASN A 658 -47.74 45.00 -17.95
C ASN A 658 -46.62 44.18 -18.59
N LYS A 659 -46.91 42.91 -18.91
CA LYS A 659 -46.00 42.02 -19.62
C LYS A 659 -45.88 42.42 -21.09
N LEU A 660 -44.67 42.30 -21.62
CA LEU A 660 -44.38 42.55 -23.04
C LEU A 660 -43.98 41.25 -23.72
N THR A 661 -44.25 41.15 -25.02
CA THR A 661 -43.89 40.00 -25.84
C THR A 661 -43.12 40.44 -27.08
N GLY A 662 -42.27 39.57 -27.61
CA GLY A 662 -41.51 39.82 -28.84
C GLY A 662 -40.08 40.29 -28.63
N ALA A 663 -39.64 40.42 -27.36
CA ALA A 663 -38.23 40.58 -27.02
C ALA A 663 -37.42 39.32 -27.34
N GLU A 664 -36.17 39.51 -27.74
CA GLU A 664 -35.19 38.43 -27.92
C GLU A 664 -33.92 38.74 -27.13
N PHE A 665 -33.42 37.72 -26.43
CA PHE A 665 -32.24 37.78 -25.59
C PHE A 665 -31.19 36.81 -26.08
N ILE A 666 -29.94 37.21 -25.99
CA ILE A 666 -28.79 36.31 -26.13
C ILE A 666 -28.27 35.97 -24.73
N VAL A 667 -28.14 34.68 -24.45
CA VAL A 667 -27.49 34.15 -23.24
C VAL A 667 -26.22 33.44 -23.65
N LYS A 668 -25.07 33.98 -23.28
CA LYS A 668 -23.75 33.44 -23.66
C LYS A 668 -22.98 32.98 -22.44
N SER A 669 -22.39 31.79 -22.49
CA SER A 669 -21.42 31.39 -21.48
C SER A 669 -20.12 32.18 -21.64
N ALA A 670 -19.45 32.48 -20.53
CA ALA A 670 -18.20 33.24 -20.53
C ALA A 670 -17.05 32.52 -21.25
N ASP A 671 -17.11 31.18 -21.34
CA ASP A 671 -16.15 30.37 -22.10
C ASP A 671 -16.46 30.33 -23.61
N GLY A 672 -17.55 30.95 -24.05
CA GLY A 672 -17.99 31.02 -25.44
C GLY A 672 -18.56 29.72 -26.02
N LYS A 673 -18.66 28.64 -25.24
CA LYS A 673 -19.12 27.33 -25.73
C LYS A 673 -20.63 27.24 -25.89
N GLN A 674 -21.39 28.00 -25.12
CA GLN A 674 -22.85 28.00 -25.14
C GLN A 674 -23.38 29.39 -25.51
N SER A 675 -24.32 29.42 -26.45
CA SER A 675 -25.03 30.64 -26.86
C SER A 675 -26.46 30.28 -27.18
N TYR A 676 -27.41 30.86 -26.45
CA TYR A 676 -28.83 30.63 -26.61
C TYR A 676 -29.53 31.92 -27.03
N THR A 677 -30.46 31.83 -27.98
CA THR A 677 -31.40 32.91 -28.27
C THR A 677 -32.73 32.57 -27.58
N LEU A 678 -33.11 33.37 -26.59
CA LEU A 678 -34.30 33.16 -25.77
C LEU A 678 -35.35 34.21 -26.06
N LYS A 679 -36.61 33.77 -26.09
CA LYS A 679 -37.78 34.66 -26.06
C LYS A 679 -38.31 34.80 -24.64
N ASP A 680 -39.14 35.82 -24.43
CA ASP A 680 -39.88 36.00 -23.18
C ASP A 680 -40.60 34.70 -22.75
N ASN A 681 -40.53 34.40 -21.46
CA ASN A 681 -41.15 33.26 -20.77
C ASN A 681 -40.71 31.87 -21.30
N GLN A 682 -39.61 31.79 -22.07
CA GLN A 682 -39.00 30.54 -22.49
C GLN A 682 -38.03 30.02 -21.41
N LEU A 683 -38.29 28.81 -20.89
CA LEU A 683 -37.39 28.13 -19.96
C LEU A 683 -36.20 27.52 -20.71
N GLN A 684 -34.99 27.88 -20.31
CA GLN A 684 -33.75 27.38 -20.88
C GLN A 684 -32.94 26.66 -19.80
N GLN A 685 -32.56 25.41 -20.05
CA GLN A 685 -31.60 24.70 -19.20
C GLN A 685 -30.21 25.34 -19.31
N LEU A 686 -29.55 25.54 -18.18
CA LEU A 686 -28.17 26.00 -18.09
C LEU A 686 -27.31 24.96 -17.35
N SER A 687 -26.07 24.80 -17.80
CA SER A 687 -25.05 24.04 -17.07
C SER A 687 -24.40 24.93 -16.01
N PRO A 688 -23.71 24.37 -15.00
CA PRO A 688 -22.89 25.18 -14.10
C PRO A 688 -21.85 26.00 -14.87
N GLY A 689 -21.75 27.29 -14.58
CA GLY A 689 -20.90 28.22 -15.30
C GLY A 689 -21.28 29.68 -15.11
N ASN A 690 -20.48 30.55 -15.75
CA ASN A 690 -20.72 31.98 -15.82
C ASN A 690 -21.36 32.32 -17.16
N TYR A 691 -22.41 33.15 -17.13
CA TYR A 691 -23.15 33.56 -18.30
C TYR A 691 -23.37 35.08 -18.31
N THR A 692 -23.63 35.60 -19.50
CA THR A 692 -24.14 36.95 -19.71
C THR A 692 -25.47 36.89 -20.44
N ILE A 693 -26.40 37.77 -20.05
CA ILE A 693 -27.70 37.95 -20.69
C ILE A 693 -27.73 39.36 -21.29
N GLN A 694 -28.08 39.46 -22.56
CA GLN A 694 -28.20 40.73 -23.27
C GLN A 694 -29.48 40.73 -24.11
N GLU A 695 -30.29 41.77 -23.99
CA GLU A 695 -31.40 41.99 -24.93
C GLU A 695 -30.83 42.43 -26.28
N THR A 696 -31.24 41.74 -27.35
CA THR A 696 -30.81 42.04 -28.72
C THR A 696 -31.93 42.60 -29.58
N LYS A 697 -33.17 42.49 -29.12
CA LYS A 697 -34.36 43.01 -29.78
C LYS A 697 -35.39 43.34 -28.72
N SER A 698 -35.80 44.60 -28.65
CA SER A 698 -36.90 45.03 -27.80
C SER A 698 -38.26 44.64 -28.39
N PRO A 699 -39.33 44.62 -27.59
CA PRO A 699 -40.70 44.58 -28.08
C PRO A 699 -41.00 45.76 -29.01
N THR A 700 -41.90 45.55 -29.97
CA THR A 700 -42.35 46.60 -30.89
C THR A 700 -42.88 47.82 -30.13
N GLY A 701 -42.35 49.01 -30.43
CA GLY A 701 -42.71 50.26 -29.78
C GLY A 701 -41.90 50.63 -28.52
N TYR A 702 -40.96 49.78 -28.09
CA TYR A 702 -40.14 49.96 -26.89
C TYR A 702 -38.65 50.17 -27.22
N GLN A 703 -37.95 50.92 -26.38
CA GLN A 703 -36.53 51.19 -26.51
C GLN A 703 -35.71 49.93 -26.22
N LEU A 704 -34.74 49.62 -27.08
CA LEU A 704 -33.77 48.55 -26.83
C LEU A 704 -32.79 48.97 -25.75
N ASP A 705 -32.73 48.19 -24.67
CA ASP A 705 -31.70 48.31 -23.64
C ASP A 705 -30.75 47.11 -23.70
N SER A 706 -29.62 47.32 -24.38
CA SER A 706 -28.59 46.30 -24.62
C SER A 706 -27.64 46.09 -23.43
N THR A 707 -28.02 46.54 -22.23
CA THR A 707 -27.27 46.29 -20.99
C THR A 707 -27.01 44.79 -20.79
N VAL A 708 -25.78 44.45 -20.44
CA VAL A 708 -25.33 43.07 -20.25
C VAL A 708 -25.36 42.72 -18.77
N TYR A 709 -26.08 41.66 -18.42
CA TYR A 709 -26.25 41.20 -17.06
C TYR A 709 -25.48 39.88 -16.81
N PRO A 710 -24.54 39.84 -15.85
CA PRO A 710 -23.85 38.62 -15.49
C PRO A 710 -24.72 37.72 -14.59
N ILE A 711 -24.66 36.41 -14.79
CA ILE A 711 -25.30 35.40 -13.94
C ILE A 711 -24.37 34.18 -13.83
N THR A 712 -24.22 33.65 -12.63
CA THR A 712 -23.39 32.49 -12.33
C THR A 712 -24.24 31.42 -11.69
N LEU A 713 -24.14 30.20 -12.22
CA LEU A 713 -24.56 28.96 -11.57
C LEU A 713 -23.31 28.23 -11.08
N SER A 714 -23.15 28.09 -9.78
CA SER A 714 -22.03 27.35 -9.20
C SER A 714 -22.19 25.83 -9.36
N GLN A 715 -21.09 25.09 -9.19
CA GLN A 715 -21.09 23.62 -9.23
C GLN A 715 -21.94 22.97 -8.12
N ASP A 716 -22.20 23.70 -7.02
CA ASP A 716 -23.09 23.29 -5.93
C ASP A 716 -24.54 23.79 -6.09
N GLY A 717 -24.90 24.36 -7.24
CA GLY A 717 -26.28 24.73 -7.57
C GLY A 717 -26.76 26.06 -6.99
N LYS A 718 -25.85 27.00 -6.69
CA LYS A 718 -26.19 28.34 -6.22
C LYS A 718 -26.16 29.36 -7.35
N TRP A 719 -27.18 30.21 -7.36
CA TRP A 719 -27.28 31.34 -8.29
C TRP A 719 -26.70 32.61 -7.68
N SER A 720 -25.87 33.32 -8.44
CA SER A 720 -25.36 34.64 -8.07
C SER A 720 -25.21 35.55 -9.27
N SER A 721 -25.31 36.86 -9.05
CA SER A 721 -25.04 37.89 -10.06
C SER A 721 -24.07 38.90 -9.46
N SER A 722 -22.99 39.22 -10.18
CA SER A 722 -21.93 40.10 -9.71
C SER A 722 -21.39 39.75 -8.30
N GLY A 723 -21.31 38.45 -8.00
CA GLY A 723 -20.85 37.92 -6.70
C GLY A 723 -21.90 37.96 -5.57
N GLN A 724 -23.10 38.47 -5.81
CA GLN A 724 -24.20 38.50 -4.84
C GLN A 724 -25.19 37.38 -5.08
N GLY A 725 -25.61 36.69 -4.01
CA GLY A 725 -26.62 35.64 -4.07
C GLY A 725 -28.00 36.18 -4.50
N ILE A 726 -28.80 35.34 -5.15
CA ILE A 726 -30.12 35.73 -5.66
C ILE A 726 -31.23 35.34 -4.67
N SER A 727 -32.13 36.29 -4.42
CA SER A 727 -33.30 36.15 -3.53
C SER A 727 -34.51 35.56 -4.25
N VAL A 728 -35.48 35.04 -3.49
CA VAL A 728 -36.81 34.64 -4.00
C VAL A 728 -37.71 35.83 -4.36
N THR A 729 -37.42 37.02 -3.85
CA THR A 729 -38.27 38.21 -4.09
C THR A 729 -37.92 38.86 -5.42
N SER A 730 -38.92 39.05 -6.28
CA SER A 730 -38.72 39.75 -7.55
C SER A 730 -38.28 41.20 -7.32
N PRO A 731 -37.35 41.73 -8.13
CA PRO A 731 -36.92 43.12 -8.02
C PRO A 731 -38.09 44.10 -8.31
N THR A 732 -38.45 44.94 -7.35
CA THR A 732 -39.48 45.98 -7.51
C THR A 732 -38.88 47.38 -7.63
N ALA A 733 -39.57 48.26 -8.36
CA ALA A 733 -39.28 49.70 -8.44
C ALA A 733 -39.87 50.45 -7.21
N ASN A 734 -39.55 51.74 -7.06
CA ASN A 734 -40.20 52.63 -6.10
C ASN A 734 -41.64 52.95 -6.57
N GLY A 735 -42.54 51.95 -6.55
CA GLY A 735 -43.90 51.97 -7.11
C GLY A 735 -44.44 50.55 -7.34
N ASN A 736 -45.55 50.41 -8.08
CA ASN A 736 -46.19 49.10 -8.34
C ASN A 736 -45.54 48.26 -9.48
N GLY A 737 -44.39 48.68 -10.04
CA GLY A 737 -43.76 48.02 -11.19
C GLY A 737 -42.49 47.23 -10.86
N TYR A 738 -41.99 46.45 -11.82
CA TYR A 738 -40.74 45.67 -11.67
C TYR A 738 -39.51 46.44 -12.15
N LYS A 739 -38.38 46.23 -11.48
CA LYS A 739 -37.05 46.71 -11.93
C LYS A 739 -36.25 45.57 -12.54
N ASP A 740 -35.19 45.91 -13.27
CA ASP A 740 -34.27 44.92 -13.80
C ASP A 740 -33.59 44.14 -12.68
N GLY A 741 -33.47 42.82 -12.85
CA GLY A 741 -32.69 41.98 -11.94
C GLY A 741 -33.16 40.55 -11.86
N PHE A 742 -32.56 39.81 -10.93
CA PHE A 742 -32.75 38.37 -10.78
C PHE A 742 -33.59 38.03 -9.55
N SER A 743 -34.37 36.96 -9.66
CA SER A 743 -35.04 36.31 -8.53
C SER A 743 -35.12 34.80 -8.77
N ILE A 744 -35.38 34.02 -7.73
CA ILE A 744 -35.65 32.58 -7.87
C ILE A 744 -37.10 32.37 -8.34
N ALA A 745 -37.27 31.59 -9.41
CA ALA A 745 -38.59 31.21 -9.94
C ALA A 745 -39.13 29.97 -9.21
N THR A 746 -39.65 30.16 -7.99
CA THR A 746 -40.18 29.05 -7.17
C THR A 746 -41.34 28.31 -7.86
N ASP A 747 -42.13 29.02 -8.67
CA ASP A 747 -43.24 28.51 -9.49
C ASP A 747 -42.78 27.63 -10.66
N LYS A 748 -41.53 27.80 -11.12
CA LYS A 748 -40.92 27.01 -12.19
C LYS A 748 -39.94 25.96 -11.68
N SER A 749 -39.51 26.08 -10.42
CA SER A 749 -38.57 25.17 -9.80
C SER A 749 -39.25 23.88 -9.34
N ASN A 750 -38.56 22.76 -9.51
CA ASN A 750 -39.09 21.43 -9.21
C ASN A 750 -38.20 20.59 -8.29
N ASN A 751 -37.04 21.11 -7.88
CA ASN A 751 -36.26 20.50 -6.82
C ASN A 751 -36.90 20.76 -5.44
N PRO A 752 -36.55 19.98 -4.40
CA PRO A 752 -37.13 20.12 -3.06
C PRO A 752 -37.03 21.54 -2.49
N ASP A 753 -35.91 22.23 -2.72
CA ASP A 753 -35.65 23.58 -2.23
C ASP A 753 -36.30 24.68 -3.08
N LYS A 754 -36.96 24.33 -4.18
CA LYS A 754 -37.64 25.25 -5.11
C LYS A 754 -36.75 26.39 -5.61
N ASN A 755 -35.49 26.08 -5.93
CA ASN A 755 -34.48 27.06 -6.32
C ASN A 755 -33.71 26.75 -7.62
N ASN A 756 -34.06 25.67 -8.33
CA ASN A 756 -33.32 25.26 -9.52
C ASN A 756 -33.63 26.09 -10.79
N VAL A 757 -34.55 27.05 -10.74
CA VAL A 757 -34.81 28.00 -11.83
C VAL A 757 -34.61 29.45 -11.38
N VAL A 758 -33.78 30.20 -12.12
CA VAL A 758 -33.62 31.65 -11.95
C VAL A 758 -34.52 32.41 -12.94
N ARG A 759 -35.18 33.45 -12.46
CA ARG A 759 -35.97 34.42 -13.24
C ARG A 759 -35.17 35.70 -13.41
N PHE A 760 -34.93 36.09 -14.65
CA PHE A 760 -34.46 37.42 -14.99
C PHE A 760 -35.66 38.29 -15.36
N VAL A 761 -35.86 39.40 -14.66
CA VAL A 761 -36.87 40.39 -14.97
C VAL A 761 -36.21 41.54 -15.71
N LYS A 762 -36.73 41.90 -16.90
CA LYS A 762 -36.23 43.00 -17.72
C LYS A 762 -37.36 43.95 -18.11
N ASN A 763 -37.22 45.24 -17.82
CA ASN A 763 -38.16 46.27 -18.24
C ASN A 763 -37.61 47.13 -19.39
N ASP A 764 -38.50 47.64 -20.25
CA ASP A 764 -38.15 48.61 -21.31
C ASP A 764 -39.06 49.83 -21.25
N ALA A 765 -38.47 50.98 -21.57
CA ALA A 765 -39.19 52.23 -21.70
C ALA A 765 -39.94 52.26 -23.04
N LEU A 766 -41.21 52.66 -22.99
CA LEU A 766 -42.00 52.94 -24.18
C LEU A 766 -41.36 54.10 -24.96
N LYS A 767 -41.18 53.94 -26.28
CA LYS A 767 -40.72 55.04 -27.14
C LYS A 767 -41.73 56.18 -27.11
N LYS A 768 -41.24 57.42 -27.26
CA LYS A 768 -42.11 58.58 -27.38
C LYS A 768 -42.97 58.48 -28.65
N PHE A 769 -44.04 59.25 -28.73
CA PHE A 769 -44.91 59.35 -29.89
C PHE A 769 -44.73 60.70 -30.58
N ASP A 770 -44.77 60.72 -31.91
CA ASP A 770 -44.98 61.92 -32.70
C ASP A 770 -46.42 61.94 -33.22
N LEU A 771 -47.10 63.07 -33.04
CA LEU A 771 -48.45 63.29 -33.52
C LEU A 771 -48.41 64.16 -34.78
N THR A 772 -48.83 63.59 -35.91
CA THR A 772 -49.01 64.28 -37.19
C THR A 772 -50.49 64.54 -37.42
N VAL A 773 -50.88 65.81 -37.50
CA VAL A 773 -52.24 66.28 -37.76
C VAL A 773 -52.35 66.76 -39.21
N ASN A 774 -53.22 66.11 -39.98
CA ASN A 774 -53.56 66.48 -41.35
C ASN A 774 -54.88 67.24 -41.36
N LYS A 775 -54.84 68.48 -41.83
CA LYS A 775 -56.01 69.36 -41.90
C LYS A 775 -56.64 69.29 -43.30
N VAL A 776 -57.91 68.90 -43.37
CA VAL A 776 -58.63 68.79 -44.65
C VAL A 776 -60.04 69.37 -44.60
N ASP A 777 -60.62 69.61 -45.78
CA ASP A 777 -62.03 69.94 -45.98
C ASP A 777 -62.89 68.68 -45.82
N LYS A 778 -63.96 68.79 -45.02
CA LYS A 778 -64.84 67.67 -44.68
C LYS A 778 -65.53 67.03 -45.89
N THR A 779 -65.76 67.78 -46.96
CA THR A 779 -66.61 67.35 -48.10
C THR A 779 -65.77 66.81 -49.25
N THR A 780 -64.64 67.46 -49.53
CA THR A 780 -63.77 67.21 -50.69
C THR A 780 -62.51 66.43 -50.32
N GLY A 781 -62.13 66.40 -49.04
CA GLY A 781 -60.87 65.77 -48.59
C GLY A 781 -59.61 66.56 -48.94
N ASN A 782 -59.75 67.73 -49.56
CA ASN A 782 -58.61 68.56 -49.97
C ASN A 782 -57.88 69.15 -48.75
N ALA A 783 -56.55 69.21 -48.83
CA ALA A 783 -55.69 69.76 -47.79
C ALA A 783 -55.96 71.27 -47.56
N LEU A 784 -56.10 71.68 -46.30
CA LEU A 784 -56.41 73.06 -45.93
C LEU A 784 -55.24 73.74 -45.23
N LYS A 785 -54.73 74.80 -45.86
CA LYS A 785 -53.66 75.65 -45.32
C LYS A 785 -54.21 76.76 -44.43
N GLY A 786 -53.45 77.15 -43.40
CA GLY A 786 -53.75 78.33 -42.58
C GLY A 786 -54.43 78.05 -41.23
N ALA A 787 -54.66 76.77 -40.89
CA ALA A 787 -55.07 76.38 -39.55
C ALA A 787 -53.94 76.60 -38.52
N LYS A 788 -54.29 76.79 -37.24
CA LYS A 788 -53.34 76.76 -36.12
C LYS A 788 -53.82 75.80 -35.05
N PHE A 789 -52.89 75.01 -34.51
CA PHE A 789 -53.17 74.03 -33.47
C PHE A 789 -52.32 74.26 -32.23
N THR A 790 -52.92 74.00 -31.08
CA THR A 790 -52.25 73.92 -29.78
C THR A 790 -52.56 72.58 -29.14
N LEU A 791 -51.52 71.84 -28.76
CA LEU A 791 -51.60 70.60 -27.99
C LEU A 791 -51.34 70.93 -26.52
N THR A 792 -52.23 70.50 -25.62
CA THR A 792 -52.10 70.73 -24.17
C THR A 792 -52.01 69.40 -23.45
N ASP A 793 -51.00 69.20 -22.60
CA ASP A 793 -50.89 67.99 -21.77
C ASP A 793 -51.72 68.09 -20.47
N SER A 794 -51.77 67.00 -19.71
CA SER A 794 -52.51 66.92 -18.44
C SER A 794 -51.95 67.82 -17.33
N ALA A 795 -50.71 68.32 -17.47
CA ALA A 795 -50.10 69.28 -16.56
C ALA A 795 -50.38 70.74 -16.97
N GLY A 796 -51.11 70.96 -18.07
CA GLY A 796 -51.43 72.27 -18.61
C GLY A 796 -50.32 72.88 -19.47
N LYS A 797 -49.25 72.13 -19.77
CA LYS A 797 -48.19 72.61 -20.67
C LYS A 797 -48.72 72.61 -22.10
N THR A 798 -48.58 73.74 -22.77
CA THR A 798 -49.04 73.93 -24.14
C THR A 798 -47.88 73.91 -25.13
N SER A 799 -48.04 73.13 -26.20
CA SER A 799 -47.17 73.11 -27.37
C SER A 799 -47.97 73.67 -28.54
N SER A 800 -47.54 74.80 -29.10
CA SER A 800 -48.13 75.37 -30.32
C SER A 800 -47.18 75.13 -31.48
N TYR A 801 -47.73 74.80 -32.65
CA TYR A 801 -46.94 74.66 -33.87
C TYR A 801 -46.39 76.02 -34.33
N LYS A 802 -45.08 76.11 -34.60
CA LYS A 802 -44.36 77.35 -34.88
C LYS A 802 -43.77 77.32 -36.29
N GLU A 803 -44.58 77.60 -37.29
CA GLU A 803 -44.09 77.95 -38.62
C GLU A 803 -44.65 79.28 -39.12
N THR A 804 -43.87 79.92 -40.00
CA THR A 804 -44.18 81.20 -40.65
C THR A 804 -45.03 81.05 -41.90
N ASP A 805 -45.04 79.88 -42.55
CA ASP A 805 -45.79 79.61 -43.78
C ASP A 805 -47.07 78.77 -43.56
N PRO A 806 -48.17 79.04 -44.29
CA PRO A 806 -49.39 78.23 -44.19
C PRO A 806 -49.19 76.78 -44.66
N THR A 807 -49.28 75.82 -43.73
CA THR A 807 -49.26 74.37 -43.98
C THR A 807 -50.62 73.72 -43.68
N ALA A 808 -50.82 72.51 -44.20
CA ALA A 808 -51.95 71.63 -43.89
C ALA A 808 -51.56 70.43 -42.99
N MET A 809 -50.28 70.28 -42.66
CA MET A 809 -49.75 69.19 -41.84
C MET A 809 -48.98 69.76 -40.65
N PHE A 810 -49.27 69.27 -39.44
CA PHE A 810 -48.71 69.76 -38.18
C PHE A 810 -48.12 68.60 -37.39
N THR A 811 -46.88 68.73 -36.92
CA THR A 811 -46.20 67.67 -36.15
C THR A 811 -45.94 68.13 -34.72
N PHE A 812 -46.31 67.30 -33.75
CA PHE A 812 -45.96 67.46 -32.34
C PHE A 812 -45.13 66.26 -31.90
N GLU A 813 -43.85 66.49 -31.62
CA GLU A 813 -42.88 65.42 -31.37
C GLU A 813 -42.75 65.08 -29.89
N ASN A 814 -42.21 63.89 -29.62
CA ASN A 814 -41.74 63.46 -28.30
C ASN A 814 -42.80 63.39 -27.20
N LEU A 815 -44.04 63.04 -27.56
CA LEU A 815 -45.13 62.81 -26.62
C LEU A 815 -44.85 61.56 -25.77
N SER A 816 -45.03 61.68 -24.46
CA SER A 816 -44.90 60.55 -23.53
C SER A 816 -46.26 59.87 -23.35
N SER A 817 -46.32 58.79 -22.57
CA SER A 817 -47.61 58.34 -22.07
C SER A 817 -48.28 59.46 -21.25
N GLY A 818 -49.60 59.58 -21.38
CA GLY A 818 -50.36 60.68 -20.82
C GLY A 818 -51.58 61.06 -21.64
N THR A 819 -52.33 62.04 -21.16
CA THR A 819 -53.52 62.58 -21.83
C THR A 819 -53.22 63.95 -22.41
N TYR A 820 -53.58 64.15 -23.67
CA TYR A 820 -53.38 65.37 -24.43
C TYR A 820 -54.69 65.87 -25.03
N THR A 821 -54.85 67.18 -25.08
CA THR A 821 -55.97 67.85 -25.75
C THR A 821 -55.44 68.68 -26.91
N LEU A 822 -55.81 68.31 -28.14
CA LEU A 822 -55.52 69.07 -29.35
C LEU A 822 -56.67 70.05 -29.62
N LYS A 823 -56.36 71.34 -29.68
CA LYS A 823 -57.31 72.42 -29.96
C LYS A 823 -56.90 73.17 -31.22
N GLU A 824 -57.81 73.29 -32.17
CA GLU A 824 -57.67 74.22 -33.29
C GLU A 824 -57.91 75.65 -32.78
N THR A 825 -56.85 76.45 -32.70
CA THR A 825 -56.89 77.82 -32.19
C THR A 825 -57.23 78.85 -33.27
N LYS A 826 -57.00 78.50 -34.54
CA LYS A 826 -57.45 79.27 -35.71
C LYS A 826 -57.86 78.30 -36.82
N ALA A 827 -59.09 78.41 -37.30
CA ALA A 827 -59.53 77.70 -38.50
C ALA A 827 -58.96 78.35 -39.78
N PRO A 828 -58.77 77.59 -40.88
CA PRO A 828 -58.52 78.15 -42.20
C PRO A 828 -59.59 79.17 -42.61
N ASP A 829 -59.22 80.15 -43.42
CA ASP A 829 -60.15 81.18 -43.87
C ASP A 829 -61.31 80.56 -44.66
N GLY A 830 -62.54 80.93 -44.32
CA GLY A 830 -63.76 80.33 -44.88
C GLY A 830 -64.26 79.08 -44.16
N TYR A 831 -63.67 78.65 -43.04
CA TYR A 831 -64.04 77.42 -42.32
C TYR A 831 -64.44 77.62 -40.85
N ILE A 832 -65.24 76.70 -40.30
CA ILE A 832 -65.61 76.63 -38.88
C ILE A 832 -64.55 75.83 -38.11
N THR A 833 -64.14 76.34 -36.95
CA THR A 833 -63.20 75.66 -36.03
C THR A 833 -63.75 74.31 -35.58
N SER A 834 -62.89 73.30 -35.59
CA SER A 834 -63.17 71.94 -35.12
C SER A 834 -63.32 71.85 -33.59
N GLN A 835 -63.92 70.76 -33.11
CA GLN A 835 -63.97 70.45 -31.68
C GLN A 835 -62.60 70.02 -31.16
N ASN A 836 -62.38 70.16 -29.84
CA ASN A 836 -61.16 69.67 -29.22
C ASN A 836 -61.09 68.14 -29.29
N VAL A 837 -59.93 67.62 -29.69
CA VAL A 837 -59.66 66.18 -29.76
C VAL A 837 -58.87 65.76 -28.53
N THR A 838 -59.30 64.69 -27.85
CA THR A 838 -58.54 64.11 -26.72
C THR A 838 -57.77 62.90 -27.19
N ILE A 839 -56.48 62.82 -26.87
CA ILE A 839 -55.57 61.74 -27.21
C ILE A 839 -55.01 61.19 -25.90
N VAL A 840 -55.26 59.91 -25.62
CA VAL A 840 -54.71 59.20 -24.47
C VAL A 840 -53.69 58.20 -24.97
N ILE A 841 -52.45 58.32 -24.51
CA ILE A 841 -51.36 57.37 -24.75
C ILE A 841 -51.13 56.61 -23.45
N SER A 842 -51.42 55.31 -23.45
CA SER A 842 -51.22 54.42 -22.31
C SER A 842 -49.77 53.94 -22.21
N ASP A 843 -49.36 53.47 -21.03
CA ASP A 843 -47.99 52.96 -20.79
C ASP A 843 -47.68 51.66 -21.56
N ASP A 844 -48.70 50.95 -22.04
CA ASP A 844 -48.53 49.78 -22.91
C ASP A 844 -48.34 50.14 -24.40
N GLY A 845 -48.41 51.44 -24.74
CA GLY A 845 -48.35 51.94 -26.11
C GLY A 845 -49.69 52.00 -26.83
N SER A 846 -50.80 51.61 -26.19
CA SER A 846 -52.13 51.79 -26.76
C SER A 846 -52.52 53.27 -26.81
N VAL A 847 -53.11 53.69 -27.93
CA VAL A 847 -53.58 55.07 -28.14
C VAL A 847 -55.09 55.07 -28.30
N LYS A 848 -55.76 55.95 -27.56
CA LYS A 848 -57.20 56.20 -27.70
C LYS A 848 -57.44 57.66 -28.07
N VAL A 849 -58.15 57.89 -29.17
CA VAL A 849 -58.55 59.23 -29.63
C VAL A 849 -60.06 59.39 -29.50
N THR A 850 -60.52 60.47 -28.89
CA THR A 850 -61.96 60.81 -28.76
C THR A 850 -62.26 62.22 -29.29
N ASN A 851 -63.50 62.42 -29.73
CA ASN A 851 -64.00 63.66 -30.33
C ASN A 851 -63.27 64.11 -31.63
N ASN A 852 -62.52 63.20 -32.28
CA ASN A 852 -62.00 63.46 -33.62
C ASN A 852 -63.10 63.30 -34.66
N ASN A 853 -63.12 64.21 -35.65
CA ASN A 853 -64.14 64.24 -36.71
C ASN A 853 -63.62 63.73 -38.06
N GLY A 854 -62.43 63.10 -38.10
CA GLY A 854 -61.85 62.40 -39.25
C GLY A 854 -61.14 61.11 -38.86
N ASP A 855 -60.39 60.52 -39.79
CA ASP A 855 -59.66 59.27 -39.56
C ASP A 855 -58.45 59.45 -38.65
N TRP A 856 -58.06 58.39 -37.95
CA TRP A 856 -56.83 58.36 -37.17
C TRP A 856 -56.21 56.97 -37.14
N LYS A 857 -54.90 56.92 -36.93
CA LYS A 857 -54.14 55.68 -36.73
C LYS A 857 -52.99 55.91 -35.77
N SER A 858 -52.64 54.87 -35.02
CA SER A 858 -51.40 54.80 -34.25
C SER A 858 -50.56 53.62 -34.72
N THR A 859 -49.25 53.79 -34.80
CA THR A 859 -48.30 52.76 -35.21
C THR A 859 -47.12 52.74 -34.24
N LEU A 860 -46.92 51.60 -33.60
CA LEU A 860 -45.72 51.34 -32.81
C LEU A 860 -44.55 51.06 -33.77
N GLN A 861 -43.43 51.72 -33.57
CA GLN A 861 -42.29 51.64 -34.47
C GLN A 861 -41.24 50.64 -33.97
N ASN A 862 -40.69 49.86 -34.89
CA ASN A 862 -39.58 48.94 -34.63
C ASN A 862 -38.20 49.60 -34.85
N ASP A 863 -38.14 50.65 -35.65
CA ASP A 863 -36.90 51.37 -35.98
C ASP A 863 -36.49 52.38 -34.88
N ALA A 864 -35.41 53.13 -35.09
CA ALA A 864 -34.93 54.11 -34.11
C ALA A 864 -35.88 55.31 -33.92
N GLY A 865 -36.95 55.44 -34.71
CA GLY A 865 -37.90 56.54 -34.64
C GLY A 865 -38.88 56.44 -33.48
N ASN A 866 -39.51 57.57 -33.16
CA ASN A 866 -40.64 57.62 -32.23
C ASN A 866 -41.84 56.87 -32.81
N ASN A 867 -42.68 56.32 -31.92
CA ASN A 867 -44.00 55.79 -32.27
C ASN A 867 -44.83 56.89 -32.97
N GLN A 868 -45.78 56.53 -33.81
CA GLN A 868 -46.48 57.50 -34.66
C GLN A 868 -47.98 57.53 -34.37
N ILE A 869 -48.54 58.73 -34.27
CA ILE A 869 -49.99 58.98 -34.28
C ILE A 869 -50.26 59.88 -35.47
N SER A 870 -51.18 59.48 -36.35
CA SER A 870 -51.64 60.32 -37.45
C SER A 870 -53.13 60.58 -37.30
N LEU A 871 -53.51 61.86 -37.37
CA LEU A 871 -54.87 62.35 -37.15
C LEU A 871 -55.30 63.19 -38.33
N THR A 872 -56.46 62.91 -38.91
CA THR A 872 -57.11 63.82 -39.86
C THR A 872 -58.17 64.63 -39.13
N VAL A 873 -58.06 65.95 -39.18
CA VAL A 873 -59.01 66.89 -38.59
C VAL A 873 -59.77 67.61 -39.72
N ASN A 874 -61.07 67.39 -39.78
CA ASN A 874 -61.96 67.89 -40.83
C ASN A 874 -62.55 69.25 -40.44
N ASN A 875 -62.52 70.24 -41.34
CA ASN A 875 -63.31 71.47 -41.16
C ASN A 875 -64.44 71.55 -42.16
N THR A 876 -65.54 72.16 -41.71
CA THR A 876 -66.71 72.43 -42.55
C THR A 876 -66.64 73.87 -43.05
N ASN A 877 -66.91 74.10 -44.33
CA ASN A 877 -67.01 75.45 -44.91
C ASN A 877 -68.03 76.29 -44.14
N LYS A 878 -67.72 77.56 -43.91
CA LYS A 878 -68.70 78.58 -43.54
C LYS A 878 -69.66 78.68 -44.72
N THR A 879 -70.91 78.33 -44.51
CA THR A 879 -71.94 78.52 -45.53
C THR A 879 -71.99 79.99 -45.92
N VAL A 880 -71.61 80.31 -47.16
CA VAL A 880 -72.20 81.46 -47.84
C VAL A 880 -73.64 81.06 -48.06
N PHE A 881 -74.59 81.82 -47.51
CA PHE A 881 -75.99 81.62 -47.88
C PHE A 881 -76.07 81.64 -49.40
N PRO A 882 -76.79 80.70 -50.05
CA PRO A 882 -77.09 80.88 -51.46
C PRO A 882 -77.85 82.21 -51.57
N SER A 883 -77.36 83.14 -52.39
CA SER A 883 -78.21 84.18 -52.96
C SER A 883 -79.46 83.48 -53.48
N THR A 884 -80.64 83.90 -53.01
CA THR A 884 -81.92 83.31 -53.36
C THR A 884 -82.10 83.33 -54.88
N GLY A 885 -82.04 82.15 -55.51
CA GLY A 885 -82.28 81.97 -56.95
C GLY A 885 -81.15 81.20 -57.65
N GLY A 886 -81.20 79.87 -57.61
CA GLY A 886 -80.28 79.01 -58.35
C GLY A 886 -80.73 77.54 -58.36
N SER A 887 -80.70 76.91 -59.53
CA SER A 887 -81.54 75.78 -59.96
C SER A 887 -81.25 74.44 -59.28
N GLY A 888 -81.94 74.17 -58.17
CA GLY A 888 -81.94 72.87 -57.48
C GLY A 888 -83.27 72.45 -56.82
N ASN A 889 -84.30 73.31 -56.86
CA ASN A 889 -85.61 73.07 -56.23
C ASN A 889 -86.72 72.65 -57.22
N GLU A 890 -86.42 72.47 -58.51
CA GLU A 890 -87.43 72.11 -59.51
C GLU A 890 -88.06 70.72 -59.24
N LEU A 891 -87.28 69.75 -58.74
CA LEU A 891 -87.81 68.40 -58.46
C LEU A 891 -88.80 68.39 -57.28
N TYR A 892 -88.56 69.19 -56.24
CA TYR A 892 -89.44 69.28 -55.06
C TYR A 892 -90.68 70.15 -55.31
N LEU A 893 -90.58 71.17 -56.17
CA LEU A 893 -91.74 71.97 -56.62
C LEU A 893 -92.63 71.19 -57.59
N ILE A 894 -92.08 70.31 -58.44
CA ILE A 894 -92.86 69.41 -59.29
C ILE A 894 -93.58 68.35 -58.43
N VAL A 895 -92.90 67.74 -57.46
CA VAL A 895 -93.52 66.76 -56.54
C VAL A 895 -94.58 67.42 -55.66
N GLY A 896 -94.33 68.61 -55.11
CA GLY A 896 -95.32 69.37 -54.35
C GLY A 896 -96.52 69.84 -55.19
N GLY A 897 -96.30 70.23 -56.44
CA GLY A 897 -97.36 70.60 -57.39
C GLY A 897 -98.27 69.43 -57.77
N VAL A 898 -97.72 68.22 -57.94
CA VAL A 898 -98.50 67.01 -58.22
C VAL A 898 -99.40 66.63 -57.02
N PHE A 899 -98.91 66.78 -55.78
CA PHE A 899 -99.74 66.52 -54.59
C PHE A 899 -100.87 67.55 -54.41
N ILE A 900 -100.64 68.82 -54.76
CA ILE A 900 -101.69 69.86 -54.74
C ILE A 900 -102.72 69.63 -55.86
N LEU A 901 -102.30 69.19 -57.05
CA LEU A 901 -103.21 68.87 -58.15
C LEU A 901 -104.11 67.65 -57.84
N ILE A 902 -103.57 66.63 -57.18
CA ILE A 902 -104.34 65.46 -56.72
C ILE A 902 -105.34 65.85 -55.62
N ALA A 903 -104.96 66.75 -54.70
CA ALA A 903 -105.85 67.26 -53.66
C ALA A 903 -106.98 68.15 -54.23
N VAL A 904 -106.72 68.96 -55.26
CA VAL A 904 -107.74 69.78 -55.94
C VAL A 904 -108.67 68.94 -56.82
N LEU A 905 -108.18 67.87 -57.46
CA LEU A 905 -109.03 66.94 -58.22
C LEU A 905 -109.88 66.05 -57.30
N ALA A 906 -109.35 65.61 -56.14
CA ALA A 906 -110.12 64.89 -55.13
C ALA A 906 -111.16 65.79 -54.42
N GLY A 907 -110.83 67.05 -54.14
CA GLY A 907 -111.76 68.05 -53.62
C GLY A 907 -112.83 68.48 -54.63
N GLY A 908 -112.47 68.61 -55.91
CA GLY A 908 -113.40 68.88 -57.02
C GLY A 908 -114.38 67.73 -57.26
N TYR A 909 -113.93 66.47 -57.18
CA TYR A 909 -114.79 65.29 -57.25
C TYR A 909 -115.76 65.17 -56.05
N TYR A 910 -115.31 65.55 -54.85
CA TYR A 910 -116.14 65.58 -53.64
C TYR A 910 -117.21 66.69 -53.69
N VAL A 911 -116.90 67.86 -54.25
CA VAL A 911 -117.87 68.97 -54.47
C VAL A 911 -118.81 68.69 -55.67
N PHE A 912 -118.36 67.97 -56.69
CA PHE A 912 -119.20 67.52 -57.83
C PHE A 912 -120.22 66.44 -57.43
N ARG A 913 -119.96 65.65 -56.37
CA ARG A 913 -120.90 64.62 -55.87
C ARG A 913 -121.99 65.15 -54.91
N ILE A 914 -121.83 66.37 -54.36
CA ILE A 914 -122.75 66.96 -53.35
C ILE A 914 -123.74 67.99 -53.94
N LYS A 915 -123.62 68.37 -55.23
CA LYS A 915 -124.54 69.31 -55.92
C LYS A 915 -125.53 68.67 -56.93
N ARG A 916 -125.74 67.35 -56.87
CA ARG A 916 -126.91 66.66 -57.46
C ARG A 916 -127.86 66.22 -56.35
N GLY A 917 -128.64 67.19 -55.88
CA GLY A 917 -129.72 67.00 -54.91
C GLY A 917 -130.29 68.38 -54.60
N TYR A 918 -131.54 68.63 -54.99
CA TYR A 918 -132.30 69.89 -54.97
C TYR A 918 -132.21 70.79 -56.22
N ARG A 919 -132.90 70.37 -57.28
CA ARG A 919 -134.06 71.09 -57.86
C ARG A 919 -134.80 70.17 -58.86
N SER A 920 -136.13 70.29 -58.85
CA SER A 920 -137.14 69.64 -59.67
C SER A 920 -136.83 69.61 -61.16
#